data_AF-A0A7C4XMU7-F1
#
_entry.id   AF-A0A7C4XMU7-F1
#
_cell.length_a   1.000
_cell.length_b   1.000
_cell.length_c   1.000
_cell.angle_alpha   90.00
_cell.angle_beta   90.00
_cell.angle_gamma   90.00
#
_symmetry.space_group_name_H-M   'P 1'
#
loop_
_entity.id
_entity.type
_entity.pdbx_description
1 polymer ?
#
loop_
_entity_poly.entity_id
_entity_poly.type
_entity_poly.pdbx_seq_one_letter_code
_entity_poly.pdbx_strand_id
1 'polypeptide(L)'
;MPAADGDDVVDGALSRHVADLPPELVDLLLTASVIADEGDLVTLAAAHGAAPAELLDLLEDPRAARLVDVAAGRWRFRHDRVRDAVYRQHPASVRARRHAEVLDVLLEGGSTPPAALARHALDALPIIEPARAVALVAAAGDAAAAGHRHAEAIEWFGHALRVAPTGMSSDQRAQLLVRYGEALRSHGDIGQARPAFLEAAKITSDPELIARAALGHASPGADLGIAYRTEDTASIELLERAIAAQAGADSTTMVLLESRLASELYFSDEPDRARALGRRALERAEALDDDRAVVAAAAVLHDSLAVGQVALDEQLGASSQLLERARRSGSTGALLTAHRARVIDLLAAGDLDGVDAEIVAFARLAEPLGRPSDQWWLGIWSAMRALLDGNHQLAEQRALAAFRVGERPFASLAFTNLSFLLFFLRREQGRLAEMEQPTREYAVSRADVPAIRVALAFLLAELERVDEAQSALSSFDADALARLHDRNWPASWFQLARAALLVGDVRLASTLLQPEHRPSERCVQVSLATACLGATDLAEAWLWHATGDLDAADSRYRSAAEVNARIGARSWLAQTRADHGRLLLERGAPGDRDEAARLLKLAGSAADAIGLATLEAGPAAESRAAPLVRARFRRDGAVWELAYAERVVQLPDARGLRDIGILLARPGQAVSVLELIGDAGGAAPNARGAPALDERARREIGRELRRLDDEEAEAEAAGDREHAAVLREQRRILAEAVARDLGLGGRARRLGDPVERARKTVSTRIRRTIAAIGRAHPELGRHLARSIDTGTWCAYRPAEPIDWQT
;
A
#
# COMPACT_ATOMS: atom_id res chain seq x y z
N MET A 1 -9.44 43.75 30.55
CA MET A 1 -9.24 45.20 30.85
C MET A 1 -8.79 45.32 32.30
N PRO A 2 -7.68 46.02 32.60
CA PRO A 2 -6.34 45.66 32.13
C PRO A 2 -5.33 45.47 33.29
N ALA A 3 -4.36 44.57 33.10
CA ALA A 3 -3.06 44.57 33.78
C ALA A 3 -1.97 45.22 32.88
N ALA A 4 -2.39 45.94 31.84
CA ALA A 4 -1.52 46.56 30.83
C ALA A 4 -0.93 47.91 31.27
N ASP A 5 -1.46 48.57 32.30
CA ASP A 5 -1.00 49.90 32.74
C ASP A 5 0.34 49.86 33.50
N GLY A 6 0.74 48.72 34.07
CA GLY A 6 1.96 48.63 34.89
C GLY A 6 3.25 48.54 34.07
N ASP A 7 3.25 47.72 33.02
CA ASP A 7 4.44 47.53 32.17
C ASP A 7 4.68 48.74 31.24
N ASP A 8 3.63 49.39 30.72
CA ASP A 8 3.76 50.61 29.90
C ASP A 8 4.33 51.81 30.70
N VAL A 9 4.02 51.89 31.99
CA VAL A 9 4.54 52.95 32.87
C VAL A 9 6.02 52.73 33.19
N VAL A 10 6.44 51.48 33.37
CA VAL A 10 7.85 51.12 33.60
C VAL A 10 8.67 51.31 32.32
N ASP A 11 8.18 50.86 31.17
CA ASP A 11 8.84 51.05 29.87
C ASP A 11 8.91 52.54 29.49
N GLY A 12 7.87 53.33 29.80
CA GLY A 12 7.86 54.78 29.62
C GLY A 12 8.75 55.56 30.61
N ALA A 13 9.03 55.02 31.80
CA ALA A 13 10.01 55.59 32.73
C ALA A 13 11.45 55.25 32.33
N LEU A 14 11.70 54.02 31.89
CA LEU A 14 12.99 53.58 31.36
C LEU A 14 13.39 54.36 30.11
N SER A 15 12.46 54.53 29.17
CA SER A 15 12.69 55.28 27.93
C SER A 15 13.00 56.76 28.20
N ARG A 16 12.36 57.37 29.22
CA ARG A 16 12.71 58.74 29.66
C ARG A 16 14.10 58.80 30.29
N HIS A 17 14.44 57.82 31.14
CA HIS A 17 15.75 57.77 31.78
C HIS A 17 16.90 57.59 30.77
N VAL A 18 16.68 56.81 29.71
CA VAL A 18 17.64 56.66 28.61
C VAL A 18 17.69 57.94 27.76
N ALA A 19 16.56 58.62 27.52
CA ALA A 19 16.51 59.87 26.76
C ALA A 19 17.20 61.06 27.46
N ASP A 20 17.34 61.02 28.79
CA ASP A 20 18.04 62.04 29.58
C ASP A 20 19.58 61.88 29.55
N LEU A 21 20.10 60.81 28.95
CA LEU A 21 21.55 60.61 28.79
C LEU A 21 22.13 61.52 27.68
N PRO A 22 23.42 61.90 27.78
CA PRO A 22 24.16 62.54 26.71
C PRO A 22 23.99 61.79 25.37
N PRO A 23 23.84 62.50 24.23
CA PRO A 23 23.61 61.89 22.92
C PRO A 23 24.66 60.83 22.53
N GLU A 24 25.91 61.04 22.92
CA GLU A 24 27.03 60.11 22.68
C GLU A 24 26.86 58.79 23.43
N LEU A 25 26.35 58.82 24.68
CA LEU A 25 26.06 57.62 25.46
C LEU A 25 24.82 56.89 24.95
N VAL A 26 23.81 57.62 24.48
CA VAL A 26 22.64 57.01 23.84
C VAL A 26 23.05 56.29 22.55
N ASP A 27 23.95 56.89 21.76
CA ASP A 27 24.47 56.28 20.53
C ASP A 27 25.33 55.02 20.81
N LEU A 28 26.15 55.07 21.86
CA LEU A 28 26.90 53.92 22.34
C LEU A 28 25.97 52.78 22.80
N LEU A 29 24.97 53.09 23.62
CA LEU A 29 24.00 52.10 24.10
C LEU A 29 23.15 51.53 22.96
N LEU A 30 22.81 52.34 21.95
CA LEU A 30 22.18 51.86 20.73
C LEU A 30 23.09 50.86 20.01
N THR A 31 24.37 51.18 19.83
CA THR A 31 25.36 50.29 19.21
C THR A 31 25.45 48.95 19.96
N ALA A 32 25.55 49.00 21.28
CA ALA A 32 25.52 47.81 22.14
C ALA A 32 24.21 47.03 21.96
N SER A 33 23.06 47.70 21.98
CA SER A 33 21.74 47.04 21.86
C SER A 33 21.55 46.31 20.53
N VAL A 34 22.17 46.83 19.46
CA VAL A 34 22.17 46.20 18.14
C VAL A 34 23.02 44.94 18.13
N ILE A 35 24.22 44.97 18.73
CA ILE A 35 25.15 43.83 18.77
C ILE A 35 24.50 42.62 19.48
N ALA A 36 24.10 42.78 20.74
CA ALA A 36 23.52 41.72 21.58
C ALA A 36 23.09 42.25 22.96
N ASP A 37 22.66 41.36 23.85
CA ASP A 37 22.48 41.67 25.28
C ASP A 37 23.82 41.71 26.04
N GLU A 38 24.84 41.05 25.51
CA GLU A 38 26.21 41.02 26.02
C GLU A 38 27.24 40.81 24.91
N GLY A 39 28.48 41.25 25.12
CA GLY A 39 29.55 41.11 24.12
C GLY A 39 30.93 41.46 24.66
N ASP A 40 31.95 41.33 23.82
CA ASP A 40 33.28 41.84 24.14
C ASP A 40 33.41 43.34 23.78
N LEU A 41 34.30 44.01 24.50
CA LEU A 41 34.56 45.44 24.32
C LEU A 41 35.25 45.75 22.99
N VAL A 42 35.95 44.80 22.38
CA VAL A 42 36.67 45.04 21.11
C VAL A 42 35.67 45.20 19.98
N THR A 43 34.68 44.30 19.89
CA THR A 43 33.59 44.40 18.92
C THR A 43 32.74 45.65 19.14
N LEU A 44 32.42 46.01 20.39
CA LEU A 44 31.67 47.24 20.68
C LEU A 44 32.45 48.50 20.30
N ALA A 45 33.76 48.54 20.58
CA ALA A 45 34.63 49.67 20.24
C ALA A 45 34.72 49.85 18.72
N ALA A 46 34.98 48.76 18.00
CA ALA A 46 35.04 48.76 16.55
C ALA A 46 33.70 49.18 15.90
N ALA A 47 32.57 48.66 16.40
CA ALA A 47 31.25 48.98 15.86
C ALA A 47 30.80 50.43 16.17
N HIS A 48 31.23 50.98 17.30
CA HIS A 48 30.94 52.37 17.66
C HIS A 48 31.88 53.36 16.98
N GLY A 49 33.08 52.91 16.56
CA GLY A 49 34.12 53.75 15.97
C GLY A 49 35.02 54.45 17.00
N ALA A 50 35.16 53.88 18.20
CA ALA A 50 35.99 54.42 19.29
C ALA A 50 37.22 53.54 19.56
N ALA A 51 38.28 54.12 20.15
CA ALA A 51 39.38 53.30 20.65
C ALA A 51 38.94 52.50 21.89
N PRO A 52 39.47 51.28 22.14
CA PRO A 52 39.06 50.48 23.31
C PRO A 52 39.23 51.18 24.67
N ALA A 53 40.21 52.09 24.79
CA ALA A 53 40.40 52.89 26.00
C ALA A 53 39.31 53.97 26.16
N GLU A 54 38.95 54.67 25.09
CA GLU A 54 37.89 55.68 25.08
C GLU A 54 36.53 55.07 25.38
N LEU A 55 36.29 53.84 24.88
CA LEU A 55 35.06 53.10 25.16
C LEU A 55 34.89 52.78 26.66
N LEU A 56 35.98 52.44 27.35
CA LEU A 56 35.92 52.16 28.79
C LEU A 56 35.51 53.40 29.59
N ASP A 57 36.04 54.57 29.21
CA ASP A 57 35.68 55.85 29.81
C ASP A 57 34.21 56.19 29.54
N LEU A 58 33.72 56.00 28.30
CA LEU A 58 32.31 56.21 27.94
C LEU A 58 31.34 55.27 28.68
N LEU A 59 31.77 54.06 29.03
CA LEU A 59 30.94 53.09 29.75
C LEU A 59 30.86 53.35 31.26
N GLU A 60 31.64 54.28 31.84
CA GLU A 60 31.59 54.59 33.27
C GLU A 60 30.21 55.14 33.70
N ASP A 61 29.64 56.07 32.92
CA ASP A 61 28.36 56.70 33.21
C ASP A 61 27.18 55.71 33.09
N PRO A 62 27.03 54.92 32.00
CA PRO A 62 26.01 53.87 31.93
C PRO A 62 26.17 52.79 33.01
N ARG A 63 27.41 52.50 33.44
CA ARG A 63 27.68 51.58 34.56
C ARG A 63 27.26 52.17 35.91
N ALA A 64 27.55 53.45 36.15
CA ALA A 64 27.12 54.16 37.36
C ALA A 64 25.59 54.25 37.43
N ALA A 65 24.93 54.46 36.29
CA ALA A 65 23.47 54.43 36.12
C ALA A 65 22.86 53.01 36.17
N ARG A 66 23.69 51.96 36.34
CA ARG A 66 23.29 50.54 36.40
C ARG A 66 22.56 50.04 35.15
N LEU A 67 22.86 50.61 33.99
CA LEU A 67 22.31 50.18 32.70
C LEU A 67 23.10 49.00 32.12
N VAL A 68 24.43 49.02 32.30
CA VAL A 68 25.36 47.99 31.82
C VAL A 68 26.33 47.57 32.92
N ASP A 69 26.78 46.33 32.89
CA ASP A 69 27.91 45.84 33.67
C ASP A 69 29.11 45.61 32.76
N VAL A 70 30.30 45.98 33.21
CA VAL A 70 31.57 45.77 32.49
C VAL A 70 32.54 45.00 33.37
N ALA A 71 33.02 43.85 32.89
CA ALA A 71 33.98 43.01 33.61
C ALA A 71 34.82 42.17 32.63
N ALA A 72 36.11 42.03 32.92
CA ALA A 72 37.03 41.14 32.18
C ALA A 72 37.00 41.31 30.65
N GLY A 73 36.96 42.56 30.16
CA GLY A 73 36.93 42.85 28.72
C GLY A 73 35.58 42.63 28.04
N ARG A 74 34.53 42.36 28.82
CA ARG A 74 33.16 42.15 28.35
C ARG A 74 32.19 43.15 28.94
N TRP A 75 31.11 43.39 28.22
CA TRP A 75 29.97 44.20 28.63
C TRP A 75 28.69 43.37 28.57
N ARG A 76 27.70 43.74 29.38
CA ARG A 76 26.33 43.21 29.29
C ARG A 76 25.32 44.25 29.75
N PHE A 77 24.13 44.26 29.16
CA PHE A 77 23.01 44.98 29.76
C PHE A 77 22.63 44.33 31.07
N ARG A 78 22.30 45.15 32.08
CA ARG A 78 21.88 44.62 33.38
C ARG A 78 20.51 43.92 33.30
N HIS A 79 19.67 44.36 32.37
CA HIS A 79 18.33 43.83 32.12
C HIS A 79 17.99 43.93 30.63
N ASP A 80 17.43 42.87 30.05
CA ASP A 80 17.00 42.82 28.64
C ASP A 80 15.98 43.91 28.29
N ARG A 81 15.14 44.32 29.25
CA ARG A 81 14.20 45.44 29.08
C ARG A 81 14.90 46.77 28.82
N VAL A 82 16.09 47.00 29.39
CA VAL A 82 16.90 48.21 29.11
C VAL A 82 17.36 48.19 27.67
N ARG A 83 17.92 47.07 27.22
CA ARG A 83 18.36 46.85 25.85
C ARG A 83 17.22 47.07 24.86
N ASP A 84 16.06 46.49 25.14
CA ASP A 84 14.86 46.62 24.31
C ASP A 84 14.32 48.06 24.26
N ALA A 85 14.29 48.77 25.39
CA ALA A 85 13.86 50.17 25.45
C ALA A 85 14.81 51.07 24.63
N VAL A 86 16.12 50.90 24.83
CA VAL A 86 17.18 51.58 24.06
C VAL A 86 17.01 51.26 22.57
N TYR A 87 16.79 50.01 22.18
CA TYR A 87 16.64 49.66 20.78
C TYR A 87 15.37 50.27 20.17
N ARG A 88 14.20 50.09 20.81
CA ARG A 88 12.89 50.45 20.24
C ARG A 88 12.63 51.95 20.16
N GLN A 89 13.23 52.77 21.04
CA GLN A 89 13.03 54.23 21.03
C GLN A 89 13.58 54.92 19.77
N HIS A 90 14.53 54.30 19.06
CA HIS A 90 15.12 54.87 17.85
C HIS A 90 14.30 54.55 16.60
N PRO A 91 14.18 55.49 15.63
CA PRO A 91 13.53 55.23 14.35
C PRO A 91 14.15 54.06 13.58
N ALA A 92 13.34 53.35 12.79
CA ALA A 92 13.79 52.19 12.02
C ALA A 92 14.99 52.48 11.10
N SER A 93 15.06 53.67 10.50
CA SER A 93 16.18 54.09 9.65
C SER A 93 17.50 54.25 10.41
N VAL A 94 17.45 54.68 11.67
CA VAL A 94 18.63 54.80 12.54
C VAL A 94 19.10 53.41 12.96
N ARG A 95 18.18 52.54 13.36
CA ARG A 95 18.50 51.14 13.69
C ARG A 95 19.11 50.42 12.49
N ALA A 96 18.53 50.56 11.29
CA ALA A 96 19.03 49.93 10.08
C ALA A 96 20.47 50.38 9.74
N ARG A 97 20.79 51.67 9.89
CA ARG A 97 22.16 52.16 9.70
C ARG A 97 23.11 51.52 10.70
N ARG A 98 22.70 51.45 11.97
CA ARG A 98 23.53 50.85 13.01
C ARG A 98 23.73 49.35 12.81
N HIS A 99 22.72 48.62 12.34
CA HIS A 99 22.88 47.22 11.93
C HIS A 99 23.87 47.06 10.76
N ALA A 100 23.91 47.99 9.80
CA ALA A 100 24.88 47.96 8.71
C ALA A 100 26.33 48.12 9.20
N GLU A 101 26.57 49.08 10.10
CA GLU A 101 27.90 49.33 10.68
C GLU A 101 28.38 48.16 11.55
N VAL A 102 27.49 47.63 12.40
CA VAL A 102 27.77 46.44 13.21
C VAL A 102 28.05 45.23 12.32
N LEU A 103 27.29 45.06 11.23
CA LEU A 103 27.49 43.95 10.29
C LEU A 103 28.90 43.96 9.67
N ASP A 104 29.41 45.12 9.27
CA ASP A 104 30.75 45.23 8.69
C ASP A 104 31.83 44.75 9.67
N VAL A 105 31.74 45.17 10.93
CA VAL A 105 32.66 44.72 12.00
C VAL A 105 32.55 43.22 12.27
N LEU A 106 31.33 42.69 12.33
CA LEU A 106 31.11 41.26 12.58
C LEU A 106 31.62 40.36 11.44
N LEU A 107 31.66 40.86 10.21
CA LEU A 107 32.21 40.15 9.06
C LEU A 107 33.75 40.07 9.11
N GLU A 108 34.41 41.12 9.61
CA GLU A 108 35.87 41.14 9.78
C GLU A 108 36.33 40.17 10.89
N GLY A 109 35.52 39.98 11.93
CA GLY A 109 35.84 39.11 13.07
C GLY A 109 35.86 37.60 12.78
N GLY A 110 35.31 37.15 11.64
CA GLY A 110 35.37 35.77 11.11
C GLY A 110 34.75 34.64 11.96
N SER A 111 34.41 34.90 13.22
CA SER A 111 33.88 33.93 14.19
C SER A 111 32.37 34.04 14.42
N THR A 112 31.74 35.06 13.85
CA THR A 112 30.30 35.32 13.98
C THR A 112 29.49 34.25 13.25
N PRO A 113 28.51 33.58 13.90
CA PRO A 113 27.67 32.60 13.24
C PRO A 113 26.89 33.21 12.05
N PRO A 114 26.73 32.47 10.93
CA PRO A 114 26.01 32.95 9.74
C PRO A 114 24.59 33.47 10.03
N ALA A 115 23.87 32.82 10.95
CA ALA A 115 22.52 33.24 11.36
C ALA A 115 22.48 34.64 11.99
N ALA A 116 23.50 35.01 12.76
CA ALA A 116 23.60 36.35 13.35
C ALA A 116 23.87 37.40 12.25
N LEU A 117 24.83 37.11 11.36
CA LEU A 117 25.14 37.98 10.20
C LEU A 117 23.90 38.20 9.31
N ALA A 118 23.14 37.15 9.03
CA ALA A 118 21.90 37.22 8.26
C ALA A 118 20.85 38.13 8.93
N ARG A 119 20.71 38.06 10.25
CA ARG A 119 19.76 38.91 11.00
C ARG A 119 20.15 40.39 10.91
N HIS A 120 21.42 40.72 11.17
CA HIS A 120 21.91 42.08 10.98
C HIS A 120 21.73 42.57 9.54
N ALA A 121 21.95 41.72 8.55
CA ALA A 121 21.76 42.08 7.16
C ALA A 121 20.29 42.37 6.79
N LEU A 122 19.34 41.60 7.33
CA LEU A 122 17.90 41.87 7.14
C LEU A 122 17.48 43.17 7.81
N ASP A 123 17.92 43.39 9.05
CA ASP A 123 17.57 44.58 9.83
C ASP A 123 18.26 45.85 9.30
N ALA A 124 19.35 45.69 8.53
CA ALA A 124 20.05 46.77 7.85
C ALA A 124 19.37 47.24 6.55
N LEU A 125 18.33 46.57 6.05
CA LEU A 125 17.62 47.04 4.85
C LEU A 125 16.78 48.30 5.14
N PRO A 126 16.74 49.30 4.24
CA PRO A 126 17.35 49.33 2.90
C PRO A 126 18.73 50.03 2.85
N ILE A 127 19.46 50.14 3.96
CA ILE A 127 20.76 50.84 4.01
C ILE A 127 21.85 50.06 3.25
N ILE A 128 21.85 48.73 3.35
CA ILE A 128 22.74 47.87 2.57
C ILE A 128 22.10 47.42 1.26
N GLU A 129 22.94 47.07 0.29
CA GLU A 129 22.50 46.49 -0.98
C GLU A 129 21.71 45.19 -0.76
N PRO A 130 20.49 45.05 -1.32
CA PRO A 130 19.68 43.83 -1.16
C PRO A 130 20.41 42.54 -1.59
N ALA A 131 21.26 42.62 -2.62
CA ALA A 131 22.06 41.48 -3.06
C ALA A 131 23.04 40.98 -1.98
N ARG A 132 23.61 41.90 -1.18
CA ARG A 132 24.47 41.57 -0.04
C ARG A 132 23.67 40.91 1.08
N ALA A 133 22.48 41.41 1.38
CA ALA A 133 21.58 40.81 2.36
C ALA A 133 21.19 39.37 1.97
N VAL A 134 20.79 39.17 0.71
CA VAL A 134 20.46 37.84 0.17
C VAL A 134 21.61 36.85 0.36
N ALA A 135 22.85 37.25 0.04
CA ALA A 135 24.00 36.36 0.15
C ALA A 135 24.25 35.88 1.59
N LEU A 136 24.17 36.79 2.57
CA LEU A 136 24.35 36.47 3.99
C LEU A 136 23.20 35.61 4.54
N VAL A 137 21.97 35.92 4.16
CA VAL A 137 20.79 35.15 4.54
C VAL A 137 20.82 33.75 3.93
N ALA A 138 21.23 33.61 2.67
CA ALA A 138 21.42 32.31 2.03
C ALA A 138 22.53 31.50 2.72
N ALA A 139 23.64 32.13 3.14
CA ALA A 139 24.70 31.46 3.89
C ALA A 139 24.22 30.95 5.27
N ALA A 140 23.31 31.67 5.94
CA ALA A 140 22.64 31.16 7.14
C ALA A 140 21.78 29.93 6.84
N GLY A 141 21.04 29.94 5.73
CA GLY A 141 20.31 28.78 5.24
C GLY A 141 21.22 27.58 4.94
N ASP A 142 22.36 27.80 4.28
CA ASP A 142 23.34 26.77 3.98
C ASP A 142 23.92 26.15 5.26
N ALA A 143 24.27 26.98 6.25
CA ALA A 143 24.78 26.53 7.55
C ALA A 143 23.73 25.76 8.38
N ALA A 144 22.47 26.17 8.31
CA ALA A 144 21.36 25.45 8.93
C ALA A 144 21.15 24.08 8.25
N ALA A 145 21.16 24.05 6.91
CA ALA A 145 21.01 22.82 6.14
C ALA A 145 22.14 21.82 6.38
N ALA A 146 23.40 22.29 6.42
CA ALA A 146 24.57 21.47 6.72
C ALA A 146 24.52 20.87 8.14
N GLY A 147 23.89 21.58 9.09
CA GLY A 147 23.67 21.11 10.45
C GLY A 147 22.34 20.35 10.66
N HIS A 148 21.68 19.90 9.59
CA HIS A 148 20.40 19.17 9.62
C HIS A 148 19.23 19.93 10.28
N ARG A 149 19.33 21.26 10.41
CA ARG A 149 18.26 22.13 10.93
C ARG A 149 17.36 22.59 9.78
N HIS A 150 16.64 21.65 9.19
CA HIS A 150 15.88 21.87 7.95
C HIS A 150 14.81 22.96 8.07
N ALA A 151 14.09 23.01 9.19
CA ALA A 151 13.08 24.06 9.41
C ALA A 151 13.70 25.48 9.43
N GLU A 152 14.84 25.64 10.10
CA GLU A 152 15.57 26.91 10.13
C GLU A 152 16.11 27.27 8.74
N ALA A 153 16.59 26.29 7.97
CA ALA A 153 17.05 26.50 6.60
C ALA A 153 15.92 26.99 5.68
N ILE A 154 14.72 26.41 5.80
CA ILE A 154 13.51 26.83 5.06
C ILE A 154 13.20 28.30 5.37
N GLU A 155 13.22 28.70 6.64
CA GLU A 155 12.98 30.09 7.03
C GLU A 155 14.00 31.04 6.38
N TRP A 156 15.30 30.74 6.49
CA TRP A 156 16.35 31.57 5.93
C TRP A 156 16.27 31.68 4.40
N PHE A 157 16.15 30.57 3.67
CA PHE A 157 15.99 30.63 2.21
C PHE A 157 14.69 31.34 1.79
N GLY A 158 13.60 31.17 2.54
CA GLY A 158 12.36 31.91 2.34
C GLY A 158 12.49 33.43 2.60
N HIS A 159 13.31 33.83 3.57
CA HIS A 159 13.70 35.23 3.76
C HIS A 159 14.52 35.76 2.58
N ALA A 160 15.54 35.01 2.13
CA ALA A 160 16.36 35.39 0.97
C ALA A 160 15.51 35.60 -0.30
N LEU A 161 14.55 34.71 -0.56
CA LEU A 161 13.62 34.82 -1.70
C LEU A 161 12.69 36.05 -1.61
N ARG A 162 12.29 36.46 -0.39
CA ARG A 162 11.42 37.64 -0.17
C ARG A 162 12.15 38.97 -0.33
N VAL A 163 13.40 39.04 0.11
CA VAL A 163 14.21 40.28 0.04
C VAL A 163 15.05 40.37 -1.24
N ALA A 164 14.96 39.36 -2.12
CA ALA A 164 15.64 39.35 -3.40
C ALA A 164 15.26 40.59 -4.25
N PRO A 165 16.24 41.36 -4.76
CA PRO A 165 15.97 42.52 -5.59
C PRO A 165 15.33 42.14 -6.93
N THR A 166 14.55 43.04 -7.51
CA THR A 166 13.89 42.85 -8.82
C THR A 166 14.88 42.64 -9.98
N GLY A 167 16.11 43.15 -9.85
CA GLY A 167 17.20 42.96 -10.83
C GLY A 167 18.04 41.70 -10.65
N MET A 168 17.68 40.80 -9.73
CA MET A 168 18.39 39.52 -9.54
C MET A 168 18.33 38.67 -10.83
N SER A 169 19.45 38.03 -11.21
CA SER A 169 19.46 37.17 -12.39
C SER A 169 18.60 35.92 -12.18
N SER A 170 18.08 35.36 -13.27
CA SER A 170 17.29 34.13 -13.22
C SER A 170 18.06 32.97 -12.57
N ASP A 171 19.37 32.85 -12.84
CA ASP A 171 20.20 31.77 -12.27
C ASP A 171 20.44 31.95 -10.77
N GLN A 172 20.65 33.18 -10.30
CA GLN A 172 20.74 33.46 -8.86
C GLN A 172 19.43 33.12 -8.13
N ARG A 173 18.29 33.47 -8.75
CA ARG A 173 16.97 33.14 -8.21
C ARG A 173 16.72 31.64 -8.22
N ALA A 174 17.07 30.95 -9.31
CA ALA A 174 16.94 29.50 -9.42
C ALA A 174 17.81 28.78 -8.39
N GLN A 175 19.05 29.24 -8.17
CA GLN A 175 19.93 28.69 -7.15
C GLN A 175 19.31 28.77 -5.75
N LEU A 176 18.67 29.89 -5.39
CA LEU A 176 17.95 30.02 -4.11
C LEU A 176 16.72 29.10 -4.05
N LEU A 177 15.94 29.01 -5.12
CA LEU A 177 14.78 28.13 -5.21
C LEU A 177 15.15 26.65 -5.08
N VAL A 178 16.27 26.22 -5.69
CA VAL A 178 16.78 24.85 -5.55
C VAL A 178 17.16 24.56 -4.10
N ARG A 179 17.91 25.45 -3.44
CA ARG A 179 18.29 25.27 -2.01
C ARG A 179 17.07 25.27 -1.09
N TYR A 180 16.10 26.15 -1.35
CA TYR A 180 14.83 26.17 -0.64
C TYR A 180 14.05 24.86 -0.82
N GLY A 181 13.96 24.37 -2.06
CA GLY A 181 13.32 23.10 -2.38
C GLY A 181 14.02 21.91 -1.73
N GLU A 182 15.35 21.87 -1.70
CA GLU A 182 16.14 20.82 -1.04
C GLU A 182 15.90 20.80 0.48
N ALA A 183 15.82 21.98 1.11
CA ALA A 183 15.49 22.12 2.53
C ALA A 183 14.05 21.66 2.84
N LEU A 184 13.07 22.10 2.03
CA LEU A 184 11.67 21.65 2.13
C LEU A 184 11.54 20.13 1.96
N ARG A 185 12.23 19.57 0.95
CA ARG A 185 12.22 18.12 0.71
C ARG A 185 12.79 17.35 1.88
N SER A 186 13.93 17.80 2.43
CA SER A 186 14.56 17.17 3.59
C SER A 186 13.68 17.25 4.84
N HIS A 187 12.88 18.30 4.97
CA HIS A 187 11.88 18.46 6.04
C HIS A 187 10.62 17.60 5.83
N GLY A 188 10.34 17.16 4.59
CA GLY A 188 9.15 16.40 4.22
C GLY A 188 8.03 17.21 3.57
N ASP A 189 8.22 18.51 3.32
CA ASP A 189 7.23 19.40 2.71
C ASP A 189 7.24 19.33 1.17
N ILE A 190 6.98 18.13 0.64
CA ILE A 190 7.03 17.84 -0.81
C ILE A 190 6.09 18.74 -1.62
N GLY A 191 4.92 19.06 -1.07
CA GLY A 191 3.93 19.93 -1.72
C GLY A 191 4.45 21.35 -1.98
N GLN A 192 5.36 21.87 -1.14
CA GLN A 192 6.01 23.17 -1.37
C GLN A 192 7.33 23.03 -2.14
N ALA A 193 8.05 21.91 -1.97
CA ALA A 193 9.33 21.66 -2.63
C ALA A 193 9.17 21.58 -4.16
N ARG A 194 8.16 20.84 -4.64
CA ARG A 194 7.93 20.61 -6.07
C ARG A 194 7.73 21.90 -6.88
N PRO A 195 6.82 22.83 -6.49
CA PRO A 195 6.71 24.12 -7.15
C PRO A 195 8.01 24.92 -7.19
N ALA A 196 8.82 24.88 -6.11
CA ALA A 196 10.11 25.58 -6.07
C ALA A 196 11.09 25.03 -7.11
N PHE A 197 11.19 23.70 -7.24
CA PHE A 197 12.03 23.07 -8.25
C PHE A 197 11.54 23.30 -9.67
N LEU A 198 10.23 23.22 -9.91
CA LEU A 198 9.65 23.50 -11.23
C LEU A 198 9.96 24.94 -11.68
N GLU A 199 9.77 25.92 -10.78
CA GLU A 199 10.06 27.31 -11.08
C GLU A 199 11.55 27.54 -11.31
N ALA A 200 12.42 26.95 -10.48
CA ALA A 200 13.88 27.05 -10.67
C ALA A 200 14.29 26.56 -12.06
N ALA A 201 13.83 25.37 -12.45
CA ALA A 201 14.16 24.76 -13.73
C ALA A 201 13.51 25.45 -14.94
N LYS A 202 12.49 26.29 -14.71
CA LYS A 202 11.84 27.09 -15.75
C LYS A 202 12.62 28.37 -16.06
N ILE A 203 13.23 29.00 -15.05
CA ILE A 203 13.85 30.32 -15.19
C ILE A 203 15.35 30.24 -15.51
N THR A 204 16.03 29.16 -15.13
CA THR A 204 17.47 28.99 -15.38
C THR A 204 17.76 28.32 -16.71
N SER A 205 18.91 28.67 -17.30
CA SER A 205 19.51 27.94 -18.43
C SER A 205 20.74 27.13 -18.02
N ASP A 206 21.15 27.18 -16.75
CA ASP A 206 22.30 26.44 -16.23
C ASP A 206 21.97 24.93 -16.16
N PRO A 207 22.69 24.06 -16.90
CA PRO A 207 22.46 22.62 -16.89
C PRO A 207 22.50 21.99 -15.50
N GLU A 208 23.38 22.45 -14.60
CA GLU A 208 23.53 21.86 -13.27
C GLU A 208 22.34 22.24 -12.36
N LEU A 209 21.83 23.48 -12.46
CA LEU A 209 20.63 23.89 -11.73
C LEU A 209 19.38 23.17 -12.24
N ILE A 210 19.26 22.96 -13.56
CA ILE A 210 18.17 22.15 -14.14
C ILE A 210 18.25 20.72 -13.60
N ALA A 211 19.44 20.12 -13.55
CA ALA A 211 19.64 18.78 -13.04
C ALA A 211 19.27 18.64 -11.56
N ARG A 212 19.77 19.54 -10.70
CA ARG A 212 19.42 19.55 -9.27
C ARG A 212 17.93 19.75 -9.05
N ALA A 213 17.30 20.63 -9.81
CA ALA A 213 15.85 20.83 -9.73
C ALA A 213 15.08 19.58 -10.18
N ALA A 214 15.50 18.91 -11.25
CA ALA A 214 14.88 17.67 -11.71
C ALA A 214 14.98 16.53 -10.68
N LEU A 215 16.18 16.32 -10.12
CA LEU A 215 16.41 15.33 -9.07
C LEU A 215 15.62 15.65 -7.81
N GLY A 216 15.56 16.93 -7.43
CA GLY A 216 14.80 17.39 -6.26
C GLY A 216 13.28 17.30 -6.43
N HIS A 217 12.76 17.50 -7.65
CA HIS A 217 11.33 17.40 -7.96
C HIS A 217 10.82 15.95 -7.97
N ALA A 218 11.66 15.03 -8.44
CA ALA A 218 11.32 13.64 -8.68
C ALA A 218 10.68 12.95 -7.46
N SER A 219 9.90 11.89 -7.71
CA SER A 219 9.09 11.23 -6.69
C SER A 219 9.97 10.80 -5.51
N PRO A 220 9.58 11.11 -4.28
CA PRO A 220 10.28 10.57 -3.12
C PRO A 220 10.16 9.05 -3.01
N GLY A 221 9.17 8.41 -3.64
CA GLY A 221 9.11 6.95 -3.75
C GLY A 221 10.33 6.35 -4.46
N ALA A 222 10.87 7.04 -5.46
CA ALA A 222 12.10 6.64 -6.12
C ALA A 222 13.35 6.80 -5.23
N ASP A 223 13.37 7.71 -4.24
CA ASP A 223 14.44 7.76 -3.22
C ASP A 223 14.40 6.55 -2.30
N LEU A 224 13.20 5.98 -2.13
CA LEU A 224 12.95 4.80 -1.33
C LEU A 224 13.11 3.52 -2.16
N GLY A 225 13.47 3.59 -3.45
CA GLY A 225 13.53 2.44 -4.38
C GLY A 225 12.20 1.71 -4.58
N ILE A 226 11.10 2.31 -4.11
CA ILE A 226 9.74 1.87 -4.37
C ILE A 226 9.11 2.92 -5.30
N ALA A 227 9.30 2.74 -6.60
CA ALA A 227 8.37 3.34 -7.55
C ALA A 227 7.05 2.55 -7.48
N TYR A 228 5.91 3.24 -7.43
CA TYR A 228 4.63 2.74 -7.93
C TYR A 228 4.28 3.62 -9.12
N ARG A 229 3.33 3.21 -9.98
CA ARG A 229 2.93 3.99 -11.17
C ARG A 229 2.78 5.47 -10.81
N THR A 230 3.74 6.29 -11.23
CA THR A 230 3.70 7.73 -11.07
C THR A 230 2.90 8.28 -12.24
N GLU A 231 1.72 8.82 -11.97
CA GLU A 231 0.98 9.68 -12.91
C GLU A 231 1.67 11.04 -13.08
N ASP A 232 2.86 11.21 -12.51
CA ASP A 232 3.62 12.46 -12.45
C ASP A 232 4.45 12.63 -13.74
N THR A 233 3.75 12.93 -14.83
CA THR A 233 4.37 13.24 -16.13
C THR A 233 5.35 14.40 -16.04
N ALA A 234 5.11 15.37 -15.13
CA ALA A 234 5.99 16.51 -14.92
C ALA A 234 7.38 16.12 -14.43
N SER A 235 7.50 15.09 -13.58
CA SER A 235 8.80 14.57 -13.15
C SER A 235 9.58 13.94 -14.31
N ILE A 236 8.92 13.15 -15.15
CA ILE A 236 9.53 12.51 -16.33
C ILE A 236 10.02 13.57 -17.32
N GLU A 237 9.14 14.50 -17.72
CA GLU A 237 9.47 15.58 -18.65
C GLU A 237 10.64 16.44 -18.14
N LEU A 238 10.66 16.72 -16.84
CA LEU A 238 11.71 17.51 -16.21
C LEU A 238 13.07 16.77 -16.20
N LEU A 239 13.08 15.46 -15.92
CA LEU A 239 14.28 14.63 -15.96
C LEU A 239 14.82 14.50 -17.39
N GLU A 240 13.94 14.28 -18.38
CA GLU A 240 14.34 14.25 -19.79
C GLU A 240 14.95 15.57 -20.25
N ARG A 241 14.33 16.70 -19.87
CA ARG A 241 14.88 18.03 -20.13
C ARG A 241 16.25 18.22 -19.48
N ALA A 242 16.42 17.78 -18.24
CA ALA A 242 17.70 17.87 -17.54
C ALA A 242 18.79 17.05 -18.22
N ILE A 243 18.47 15.83 -18.67
CA ILE A 243 19.39 14.95 -19.42
C ILE A 243 19.80 15.62 -20.74
N ALA A 244 18.84 16.18 -21.49
CA ALA A 244 19.12 16.88 -22.74
C ALA A 244 20.03 18.11 -22.54
N ALA A 245 19.92 18.80 -21.40
CA ALA A 245 20.73 19.97 -21.08
C ALA A 245 22.21 19.63 -20.78
N GLN A 246 22.56 18.40 -20.42
CA GLN A 246 23.94 18.01 -20.06
C GLN A 246 24.90 17.83 -21.26
N ALA A 247 24.46 18.11 -22.49
CA ALA A 247 25.26 18.03 -23.72
C ALA A 247 25.99 16.68 -23.96
N GLY A 248 25.53 15.59 -23.33
CA GLY A 248 26.13 14.25 -23.47
C GLY A 248 27.44 14.02 -22.72
N ALA A 249 27.79 14.87 -21.75
CA ALA A 249 28.98 14.65 -20.92
C ALA A 249 28.82 13.40 -20.02
N ASP A 250 29.86 12.57 -19.97
CA ASP A 250 29.97 11.50 -18.98
C ASP A 250 30.26 12.14 -17.62
N SER A 251 29.24 12.22 -16.76
CA SER A 251 29.34 12.85 -15.44
C SER A 251 28.49 12.13 -14.40
N THR A 252 28.83 12.30 -13.12
CA THR A 252 28.02 11.81 -11.99
C THR A 252 26.60 12.38 -12.05
N THR A 253 26.42 13.64 -12.47
CA THR A 253 25.10 14.25 -12.67
C THR A 253 24.26 13.47 -13.69
N MET A 254 24.85 13.07 -14.83
CA MET A 254 24.16 12.25 -15.83
C MET A 254 23.74 10.89 -15.26
N VAL A 255 24.64 10.22 -14.53
CA VAL A 255 24.32 8.93 -13.87
C VAL A 255 23.11 9.06 -12.95
N LEU A 256 23.07 10.11 -12.12
CA LEU A 256 21.98 10.34 -11.17
C LEU A 256 20.65 10.60 -11.88
N LEU A 257 20.67 11.40 -12.96
CA LEU A 257 19.50 11.69 -13.77
C LEU A 257 18.95 10.44 -14.47
N GLU A 258 19.82 9.66 -15.12
CA GLU A 258 19.43 8.43 -15.82
C GLU A 258 18.90 7.38 -14.84
N SER A 259 19.55 7.22 -13.69
CA SER A 259 19.11 6.30 -12.61
C SER A 259 17.75 6.73 -12.05
N ARG A 260 17.53 8.04 -11.89
CA ARG A 260 16.25 8.57 -11.43
C ARG A 260 15.15 8.35 -12.46
N LEU A 261 15.39 8.66 -13.73
CA LEU A 261 14.42 8.43 -14.80
C LEU A 261 14.09 6.93 -14.94
N ALA A 262 15.08 6.05 -14.84
CA ALA A 262 14.87 4.61 -14.82
C ALA A 262 13.92 4.18 -13.68
N SER A 263 14.08 4.76 -12.49
CA SER A 263 13.20 4.48 -11.35
C SER A 263 11.76 4.94 -11.59
N GLU A 264 11.57 6.14 -12.15
CA GLU A 264 10.23 6.68 -12.46
C GLU A 264 9.50 5.85 -13.53
N LEU A 265 10.23 5.31 -14.51
CA LEU A 265 9.66 4.52 -15.61
C LEU A 265 9.42 3.04 -15.26
N TYR A 266 9.88 2.53 -14.11
CA TYR A 266 9.84 1.09 -13.83
C TYR A 266 8.42 0.49 -13.82
N PHE A 267 7.41 1.21 -13.30
CA PHE A 267 5.99 0.80 -13.33
C PHE A 267 5.16 1.60 -14.35
N SER A 268 5.81 2.25 -15.33
CA SER A 268 5.12 2.84 -16.47
C SER A 268 4.85 1.79 -17.55
N ASP A 269 4.30 2.22 -18.69
CA ASP A 269 4.17 1.45 -19.91
C ASP A 269 5.49 1.28 -20.70
N GLU A 270 6.62 1.75 -20.16
CA GLU A 270 7.96 1.69 -20.78
C GLU A 270 9.02 0.91 -19.93
N PRO A 271 8.73 -0.29 -19.40
CA PRO A 271 9.66 -1.00 -18.50
C PRO A 271 10.98 -1.39 -19.17
N ASP A 272 10.99 -1.66 -20.48
CA ASP A 272 12.22 -1.95 -21.22
C ASP A 272 13.13 -0.73 -21.33
N ARG A 273 12.55 0.46 -21.48
CA ARG A 273 13.29 1.72 -21.47
C ARG A 273 13.87 2.00 -20.09
N ALA A 274 13.11 1.75 -19.03
CA ALA A 274 13.60 1.85 -17.65
C ALA A 274 14.85 0.96 -17.43
N ARG A 275 14.79 -0.30 -17.88
CA ARG A 275 15.91 -1.26 -17.82
C ARG A 275 17.14 -0.76 -18.59
N ALA A 276 16.94 -0.28 -19.81
CA ALA A 276 18.03 0.23 -20.65
C ALA A 276 18.71 1.46 -20.03
N LEU A 277 17.92 2.40 -19.48
CA LEU A 277 18.44 3.58 -18.78
C LEU A 277 19.24 3.20 -17.54
N GLY A 278 18.73 2.31 -16.70
CA GLY A 278 19.43 1.88 -15.49
C GLY A 278 20.77 1.21 -15.79
N ARG A 279 20.82 0.32 -16.81
CA ARG A 279 22.08 -0.33 -17.23
C ARG A 279 23.10 0.68 -17.75
N ARG A 280 22.65 1.60 -18.61
CA ARG A 280 23.51 2.67 -19.14
C ARG A 280 24.06 3.57 -18.03
N ALA A 281 23.25 3.88 -17.02
CA ALA A 281 23.68 4.66 -15.87
C ALA A 281 24.76 3.92 -15.06
N LEU A 282 24.63 2.60 -14.87
CA LEU A 282 25.62 1.79 -14.16
C LEU A 282 26.93 1.69 -14.95
N GLU A 283 26.88 1.37 -16.24
CA GLU A 283 28.06 1.32 -17.12
C GLU A 283 28.83 2.65 -17.11
N ARG A 284 28.09 3.77 -17.17
CA ARG A 284 28.66 5.11 -17.06
C ARG A 284 29.31 5.35 -15.70
N ALA A 285 28.66 4.94 -14.62
CA ALA A 285 29.19 5.10 -13.27
C ALA A 285 30.48 4.29 -13.06
N GLU A 286 30.54 3.07 -13.59
CA GLU A 286 31.73 2.21 -13.55
C GLU A 286 32.88 2.82 -14.34
N ALA A 287 32.61 3.40 -15.51
CA ALA A 287 33.63 4.08 -16.32
C ALA A 287 34.21 5.33 -15.63
N LEU A 288 33.42 6.00 -14.79
CA LEU A 288 33.86 7.17 -14.00
C LEU A 288 34.68 6.80 -12.75
N ASP A 289 34.68 5.52 -12.34
CA ASP A 289 35.25 5.03 -11.09
C ASP A 289 34.76 5.83 -9.85
N ASP A 290 33.50 6.27 -9.89
CA ASP A 290 32.84 7.00 -8.79
C ASP A 290 31.97 6.03 -7.99
N ASP A 291 32.47 5.58 -6.84
CA ASP A 291 31.78 4.65 -5.95
C ASP A 291 30.38 5.14 -5.53
N ARG A 292 30.17 6.46 -5.39
CA ARG A 292 28.86 7.02 -5.04
C ARG A 292 27.90 6.92 -6.21
N ALA A 293 28.37 7.22 -7.43
CA ALA A 293 27.58 7.10 -8.64
C ALA A 293 27.18 5.64 -8.90
N VAL A 294 28.13 4.70 -8.69
CA VAL A 294 27.90 3.26 -8.85
C VAL A 294 26.81 2.79 -7.90
N VAL A 295 26.86 3.17 -6.61
CA VAL A 295 25.82 2.80 -5.64
C VAL A 295 24.44 3.34 -6.06
N ALA A 296 24.37 4.58 -6.55
CA ALA A 296 23.10 5.17 -6.97
C ALA A 296 22.47 4.40 -8.15
N ALA A 297 23.26 4.06 -9.17
CA ALA A 297 22.76 3.32 -10.34
C ALA A 297 22.48 1.84 -10.03
N ALA A 298 23.39 1.17 -9.33
CA ALA A 298 23.25 -0.24 -8.99
C ALA A 298 22.08 -0.50 -8.03
N ALA A 299 21.76 0.41 -7.13
CA ALA A 299 20.60 0.27 -6.24
C ALA A 299 19.26 0.27 -7.02
N VAL A 300 19.15 1.08 -8.06
CA VAL A 300 17.95 1.11 -8.93
C VAL A 300 17.80 -0.22 -9.66
N LEU A 301 18.89 -0.74 -10.24
CA LEU A 301 18.88 -2.02 -10.93
C LEU A 301 18.62 -3.18 -9.98
N HIS A 302 19.19 -3.14 -8.78
CA HIS A 302 18.95 -4.13 -7.73
C HIS A 302 17.45 -4.24 -7.42
N ASP A 303 16.80 -3.13 -7.05
CA ASP A 303 15.39 -3.12 -6.64
C ASP A 303 14.44 -3.45 -7.79
N SER A 304 14.85 -3.20 -9.02
CA SER A 304 14.03 -3.37 -10.23
C SER A 304 14.21 -4.71 -10.91
N LEU A 305 15.41 -5.32 -10.85
CA LEU A 305 15.80 -6.46 -11.67
C LEU A 305 16.47 -7.60 -10.90
N ALA A 306 17.01 -7.37 -9.70
CA ALA A 306 17.57 -8.45 -8.91
C ALA A 306 16.50 -9.05 -7.99
N VAL A 307 15.85 -8.20 -7.17
CA VAL A 307 14.88 -8.63 -6.15
C VAL A 307 13.77 -9.48 -6.78
N GLY A 308 13.69 -10.74 -6.33
CA GLY A 308 12.67 -11.71 -6.74
C GLY A 308 12.74 -12.17 -8.20
N GLN A 309 13.78 -11.76 -8.95
CA GLN A 309 13.90 -11.96 -10.40
C GLN A 309 15.18 -12.70 -10.83
N VAL A 310 16.24 -12.70 -10.00
CA VAL A 310 17.47 -13.47 -10.24
C VAL A 310 17.66 -14.55 -9.18
N ALA A 311 18.71 -15.36 -9.33
CA ALA A 311 19.07 -16.34 -8.31
C ALA A 311 19.42 -15.64 -6.98
N LEU A 312 18.95 -16.18 -5.86
CA LEU A 312 19.12 -15.55 -4.54
C LEU A 312 20.59 -15.28 -4.17
N ASP A 313 21.52 -16.16 -4.55
CA ASP A 313 22.95 -15.96 -4.30
C ASP A 313 23.53 -14.78 -5.11
N GLU A 314 23.02 -14.55 -6.33
CA GLU A 314 23.38 -13.39 -7.14
C GLU A 314 22.81 -12.10 -6.53
N GLN A 315 21.56 -12.14 -6.07
CA GLN A 315 20.90 -11.03 -5.38
C GLN A 315 21.69 -10.62 -4.12
N LEU A 316 22.01 -11.58 -3.23
CA LEU A 316 22.85 -11.36 -2.05
C LEU A 316 24.24 -10.83 -2.38
N GLY A 317 24.84 -11.31 -3.49
CA GLY A 317 26.11 -10.80 -4.01
C GLY A 317 26.02 -9.33 -4.41
N ALA A 318 24.97 -8.94 -5.12
CA ALA A 318 24.73 -7.57 -5.57
C ALA A 318 24.58 -6.60 -4.39
N SER A 319 23.76 -6.91 -3.38
CA SER A 319 23.62 -6.03 -2.21
C SER A 319 24.88 -5.97 -1.35
N SER A 320 25.68 -7.03 -1.30
CA SER A 320 26.98 -7.04 -0.61
C SER A 320 27.99 -6.11 -1.30
N GLN A 321 28.07 -6.15 -2.63
CA GLN A 321 28.92 -5.25 -3.41
C GLN A 321 28.47 -3.79 -3.29
N LEU A 322 27.15 -3.52 -3.27
CA LEU A 322 26.59 -2.20 -3.00
C LEU A 322 27.09 -1.64 -1.65
N LEU A 323 27.08 -2.45 -0.59
CA LEU A 323 27.55 -2.02 0.73
C LEU A 323 29.06 -1.76 0.77
N GLU A 324 29.86 -2.56 0.08
CA GLU A 324 31.31 -2.32 -0.02
C GLU A 324 31.63 -1.00 -0.73
N ARG A 325 30.99 -0.76 -1.88
CA ARG A 325 31.13 0.50 -2.64
C ARG A 325 30.64 1.69 -1.83
N ALA A 326 29.51 1.55 -1.13
CA ALA A 326 28.99 2.61 -0.26
C ALA A 326 29.98 2.98 0.85
N ARG A 327 30.64 2.00 1.49
CA ARG A 327 31.69 2.26 2.49
C ARG A 327 32.88 3.02 1.92
N ARG A 328 33.35 2.65 0.73
CA ARG A 328 34.46 3.34 0.06
C ARG A 328 34.12 4.78 -0.33
N SER A 329 32.86 5.03 -0.70
CA SER A 329 32.40 6.39 -1.05
C SER A 329 32.39 7.37 0.12
N GLY A 330 32.37 6.89 1.36
CA GLY A 330 32.18 7.73 2.56
C GLY A 330 30.82 8.43 2.67
N SER A 331 29.89 8.17 1.75
CA SER A 331 28.58 8.81 1.70
C SER A 331 27.58 8.13 2.63
N THR A 332 27.10 8.84 3.65
CA THR A 332 26.03 8.39 4.54
C THR A 332 24.77 8.00 3.77
N GLY A 333 24.40 8.75 2.73
CA GLY A 333 23.25 8.42 1.89
C GLY A 333 23.44 7.11 1.12
N ALA A 334 24.65 6.86 0.60
CA ALA A 334 24.96 5.61 -0.09
C ALA A 334 24.92 4.41 0.88
N LEU A 335 25.39 4.59 2.13
CA LEU A 335 25.32 3.57 3.17
C LEU A 335 23.88 3.22 3.53
N LEU A 336 23.01 4.21 3.73
CA LEU A 336 21.59 3.98 4.00
C LEU A 336 20.92 3.18 2.86
N THR A 337 21.20 3.55 1.60
CA THR A 337 20.69 2.81 0.43
C THR A 337 21.17 1.36 0.41
N ALA A 338 22.46 1.12 0.72
CA ALA A 338 23.01 -0.23 0.74
C ALA A 338 22.46 -1.07 1.91
N HIS A 339 22.37 -0.52 3.12
CA HIS A 339 21.78 -1.21 4.27
C HIS A 339 20.32 -1.61 4.00
N ARG A 340 19.53 -0.74 3.35
CA ARG A 340 18.17 -1.08 2.89
C ARG A 340 18.16 -2.28 1.93
N ALA A 341 19.02 -2.29 0.91
CA ALA A 341 19.14 -3.41 -0.02
C ALA A 341 19.52 -4.72 0.71
N ARG A 342 20.43 -4.65 1.69
CA ARG A 342 20.80 -5.80 2.52
C ARG A 342 19.63 -6.35 3.32
N VAL A 343 18.80 -5.50 3.94
CA VAL A 343 17.60 -5.93 4.67
C VAL A 343 16.66 -6.74 3.78
N ILE A 344 16.42 -6.27 2.55
CA ILE A 344 15.53 -6.94 1.57
C ILE A 344 16.05 -8.34 1.23
N ASP A 345 17.33 -8.47 0.91
CA ASP A 345 17.90 -9.75 0.47
C ASP A 345 18.09 -10.75 1.60
N LEU A 346 18.47 -10.27 2.78
CA LEU A 346 18.61 -11.10 3.97
C LEU A 346 17.25 -11.64 4.41
N LEU A 347 16.19 -10.84 4.27
CA LEU A 347 14.82 -11.31 4.49
C LEU A 347 14.44 -12.42 3.51
N ALA A 348 14.70 -12.22 2.21
CA ALA A 348 14.47 -13.24 1.18
C ALA A 348 15.28 -14.53 1.43
N ALA A 349 16.47 -14.42 2.02
CA ALA A 349 17.29 -15.56 2.43
C ALA A 349 16.83 -16.25 3.73
N GLY A 350 15.94 -15.62 4.50
CA GLY A 350 15.51 -16.08 5.81
C GLY A 350 16.59 -15.93 6.89
N ASP A 351 17.48 -14.95 6.75
CA ASP A 351 18.52 -14.59 7.73
C ASP A 351 18.06 -13.37 8.56
N LEU A 352 17.23 -13.63 9.58
CA LEU A 352 16.68 -12.57 10.41
C LEU A 352 17.68 -11.94 11.37
N ASP A 353 18.73 -12.67 11.78
CA ASP A 353 19.81 -12.10 12.57
C ASP A 353 20.56 -11.04 11.76
N GLY A 354 20.83 -11.34 10.48
CA GLY A 354 21.37 -10.39 9.52
C GLY A 354 20.44 -9.20 9.31
N VAL A 355 19.14 -9.42 9.10
CA VAL A 355 18.15 -8.33 8.97
C VAL A 355 18.20 -7.39 10.17
N ASP A 356 18.18 -7.93 11.39
CA ASP A 356 18.17 -7.13 12.61
C ASP A 356 19.48 -6.33 12.77
N ALA A 357 20.62 -6.91 12.39
CA ALA A 357 21.91 -6.21 12.39
C ALA A 357 21.93 -5.03 11.40
N GLU A 358 21.40 -5.22 10.19
CA GLU A 358 21.35 -4.17 9.16
C GLU A 358 20.35 -3.06 9.54
N ILE A 359 19.21 -3.38 10.16
CA ILE A 359 18.26 -2.38 10.70
C ILE A 359 18.93 -1.52 11.77
N VAL A 360 19.70 -2.13 12.68
CA VAL A 360 20.45 -1.37 13.71
C VAL A 360 21.51 -0.46 13.09
N ALA A 361 22.23 -0.95 12.06
CA ALA A 361 23.21 -0.14 11.35
C ALA A 361 22.55 1.05 10.62
N PHE A 362 21.44 0.80 9.94
CA PHE A 362 20.63 1.83 9.29
C PHE A 362 20.17 2.89 10.29
N ALA A 363 19.59 2.47 11.43
CA ALA A 363 19.07 3.38 12.46
C ALA A 363 20.13 4.35 12.99
N ARG A 364 21.36 3.86 13.27
CA ARG A 364 22.46 4.69 13.76
C ARG A 364 22.88 5.79 12.79
N LEU A 365 22.78 5.53 11.49
CA LEU A 365 23.10 6.51 10.45
C LEU A 365 21.94 7.47 10.18
N ALA A 366 20.71 6.99 10.29
CA ALA A 366 19.49 7.75 10.01
C ALA A 366 19.11 8.74 11.13
N GLU A 367 19.30 8.36 12.39
CA GLU A 367 18.82 9.13 13.55
C GLU A 367 19.33 10.58 13.58
N PRO A 368 20.63 10.88 13.34
CA PRO A 368 21.13 12.26 13.30
C PRO A 368 20.59 13.08 12.12
N LEU A 369 20.15 12.44 11.04
CA LEU A 369 19.66 13.13 9.84
C LEU A 369 18.20 13.59 9.99
N GLY A 370 17.42 12.92 10.84
CA GLY A 370 16.03 13.29 11.13
C GLY A 370 15.08 13.26 9.91
N ARG A 371 15.42 12.53 8.84
CA ARG A 371 14.63 12.51 7.61
C ARG A 371 13.38 11.62 7.74
N PRO A 372 12.20 12.07 7.26
CA PRO A 372 10.98 11.26 7.28
C PRO A 372 11.11 9.93 6.51
N SER A 373 11.89 9.89 5.43
CA SER A 373 12.14 8.68 4.63
C SER A 373 12.73 7.54 5.46
N ASP A 374 13.70 7.88 6.31
CA ASP A 374 14.49 6.90 7.04
C ASP A 374 13.71 6.38 8.24
N GLN A 375 12.95 7.28 8.90
CA GLN A 375 12.00 6.94 9.95
C GLN A 375 10.86 6.04 9.43
N TRP A 376 10.38 6.31 8.20
CA TRP A 376 9.35 5.50 7.57
C TRP A 376 9.83 4.05 7.35
N TRP A 377 11.04 3.85 6.81
CA TRP A 377 11.64 2.52 6.63
C TRP A 377 11.75 1.74 7.94
N LEU A 378 12.30 2.36 8.98
CA LEU A 378 12.41 1.76 10.31
C LEU A 378 11.04 1.38 10.88
N GLY A 379 10.03 2.21 10.64
CA GLY A 379 8.64 1.94 11.03
C GLY A 379 8.04 0.74 10.32
N ILE A 380 8.25 0.62 8.99
CA ILE A 380 7.78 -0.52 8.18
C ILE A 380 8.44 -1.82 8.65
N TRP A 381 9.77 -1.85 8.81
CA TRP A 381 10.47 -3.06 9.27
C TRP A 381 10.08 -3.45 10.70
N SER A 382 9.85 -2.46 11.58
CA SER A 382 9.35 -2.72 12.92
C SER A 382 7.94 -3.34 12.91
N ALA A 383 7.06 -2.88 12.01
CA ALA A 383 5.72 -3.47 11.83
C ALA A 383 5.80 -4.89 11.25
N MET A 384 6.65 -5.10 10.24
CA MET A 384 6.91 -6.41 9.63
C MET A 384 7.39 -7.43 10.66
N ARG A 385 8.38 -7.07 11.50
CA ARG A 385 8.89 -7.93 12.57
C ARG A 385 7.82 -8.26 13.61
N ALA A 386 7.03 -7.26 14.03
CA ALA A 386 5.94 -7.49 14.97
C ALA A 386 4.85 -8.42 14.41
N LEU A 387 4.57 -8.34 13.10
CA LEU A 387 3.65 -9.25 12.41
C LEU A 387 4.20 -10.68 12.39
N LEU A 388 5.47 -10.88 12.02
CA LEU A 388 6.14 -12.19 12.07
C LEU A 388 6.06 -12.84 13.46
N ASP A 389 6.32 -12.05 14.51
CA ASP A 389 6.26 -12.48 15.91
C ASP A 389 4.83 -12.80 16.41
N GLY A 390 3.80 -12.54 15.59
CA GLY A 390 2.39 -12.72 15.93
C GLY A 390 1.88 -11.69 16.96
N ASN A 391 2.57 -10.56 17.12
CA ASN A 391 2.13 -9.48 18.00
C ASN A 391 1.25 -8.50 17.23
N HIS A 392 0.01 -8.89 16.98
CA HIS A 392 -0.94 -8.16 16.14
C HIS A 392 -1.15 -6.70 16.58
N GLN A 393 -1.24 -6.44 17.89
CA GLN A 393 -1.44 -5.09 18.41
C GLN A 393 -0.23 -4.19 18.16
N LEU A 394 0.98 -4.71 18.39
CA LEU A 394 2.21 -3.96 18.12
C LEU A 394 2.39 -3.75 16.62
N ALA A 395 2.11 -4.75 15.79
CA ALA A 395 2.17 -4.64 14.33
C ALA A 395 1.27 -3.51 13.82
N GLU A 396 0.01 -3.46 14.28
CA GLU A 396 -0.93 -2.38 13.92
C GLU A 396 -0.44 -1.01 14.39
N GLN A 397 0.01 -0.91 15.65
CA GLN A 397 0.53 0.34 16.20
C GLN A 397 1.72 0.88 15.40
N ARG A 398 2.67 0.00 15.03
CA ARG A 398 3.86 0.37 14.26
C ARG A 398 3.51 0.72 12.81
N ALA A 399 2.63 -0.03 12.16
CA ALA A 399 2.15 0.27 10.82
C ALA A 399 1.46 1.65 10.75
N LEU A 400 0.59 1.96 11.71
CA LEU A 400 -0.08 3.28 11.79
C LEU A 400 0.87 4.42 12.17
N ALA A 401 1.94 4.14 12.93
CA ALA A 401 2.98 5.13 13.21
C ALA A 401 3.81 5.43 11.94
N ALA A 402 4.22 4.39 11.22
CA ALA A 402 4.91 4.53 9.94
C ALA A 402 4.06 5.28 8.91
N PHE A 403 2.75 4.97 8.82
CA PHE A 403 1.82 5.69 7.97
C PHE A 403 1.80 7.19 8.29
N ARG A 404 1.71 7.59 9.56
CA ARG A 404 1.70 9.01 9.96
C ARG A 404 2.97 9.77 9.57
N VAL A 405 4.13 9.11 9.55
CA VAL A 405 5.38 9.69 9.04
C VAL A 405 5.28 9.90 7.53
N GLY A 406 4.68 8.96 6.80
CA GLY A 406 4.60 8.98 5.34
C GLY A 406 3.37 9.67 4.74
N GLU A 407 2.32 9.96 5.51
CA GLU A 407 1.00 10.37 4.98
C GLU A 407 1.04 11.69 4.18
N ARG A 408 1.98 12.59 4.53
CA ARG A 408 2.21 13.85 3.81
C ARG A 408 3.33 13.75 2.76
N PRO A 409 4.57 13.33 3.11
CA PRO A 409 5.66 13.32 2.14
C PRO A 409 5.51 12.22 1.08
N PHE A 410 4.83 11.11 1.41
CA PHE A 410 4.78 9.87 0.63
C PHE A 410 3.36 9.31 0.52
N ALA A 411 2.32 10.15 0.47
CA ALA A 411 0.92 9.76 0.67
C ALA A 411 0.49 8.43 0.02
N SER A 412 0.70 8.30 -1.30
CA SER A 412 0.34 7.08 -2.05
C SER A 412 1.13 5.84 -1.60
N LEU A 413 2.44 6.00 -1.41
CA LEU A 413 3.34 4.93 -0.96
C LEU A 413 3.00 4.47 0.47
N ALA A 414 2.79 5.42 1.36
CA ALA A 414 2.46 5.17 2.76
C ALA A 414 1.11 4.45 2.88
N PHE A 415 0.11 4.90 2.13
CA PHE A 415 -1.20 4.26 2.07
C PHE A 415 -1.12 2.82 1.52
N THR A 416 -0.38 2.62 0.44
CA THR A 416 -0.23 1.30 -0.20
C THR A 416 0.44 0.30 0.75
N ASN A 417 1.54 0.68 1.41
CA ASN A 417 2.25 -0.22 2.33
C ASN A 417 1.47 -0.47 3.63
N LEU A 418 0.76 0.54 4.14
CA LEU A 418 -0.19 0.32 5.24
C LEU A 418 -1.25 -0.70 4.83
N SER A 419 -1.79 -0.59 3.62
CA SER A 419 -2.83 -1.51 3.12
C SER A 419 -2.30 -2.94 3.01
N PHE A 420 -1.06 -3.15 2.56
CA PHE A 420 -0.43 -4.47 2.53
C PHE A 420 -0.26 -5.08 3.92
N LEU A 421 0.28 -4.32 4.87
CA LEU A 421 0.43 -4.77 6.27
C LEU A 421 -0.93 -5.11 6.89
N LEU A 422 -1.92 -4.21 6.73
CA LEU A 422 -3.26 -4.42 7.25
C LEU A 422 -3.96 -5.61 6.61
N PHE A 423 -3.73 -5.88 5.32
CA PHE A 423 -4.32 -7.03 4.64
C PHE A 423 -3.94 -8.35 5.34
N PHE A 424 -2.64 -8.58 5.56
CA PHE A 424 -2.17 -9.79 6.23
C PHE A 424 -2.47 -9.79 7.74
N LEU A 425 -2.42 -8.64 8.40
CA LEU A 425 -2.84 -8.52 9.80
C LEU A 425 -4.33 -8.87 9.98
N ARG A 426 -5.20 -8.36 9.10
CA ARG A 426 -6.65 -8.64 9.15
C ARG A 426 -6.94 -10.09 8.82
N ARG A 427 -6.15 -10.72 7.94
CA ARG A 427 -6.15 -12.17 7.78
C ARG A 427 -5.91 -12.85 9.13
N GLU A 428 -4.79 -12.58 9.79
CA GLU A 428 -4.44 -13.24 11.06
C GLU A 428 -5.48 -13.01 12.18
N GLN A 429 -6.12 -11.84 12.20
CA GLN A 429 -7.20 -11.49 13.13
C GLN A 429 -8.56 -12.11 12.78
N GLY A 430 -8.72 -12.81 11.65
CA GLY A 430 -10.03 -13.32 11.20
C GLY A 430 -10.98 -12.21 10.73
N ARG A 431 -10.42 -11.05 10.39
CA ARG A 431 -11.13 -9.83 9.97
C ARG A 431 -10.89 -9.50 8.49
N LEU A 432 -10.44 -10.48 7.70
CA LEU A 432 -10.09 -10.27 6.28
C LEU A 432 -11.25 -9.75 5.44
N ALA A 433 -12.50 -10.04 5.82
CA ALA A 433 -13.69 -9.53 5.15
C ALA A 433 -13.76 -7.98 5.11
N GLU A 434 -13.12 -7.29 6.06
CA GLU A 434 -13.01 -5.82 6.03
C GLU A 434 -12.22 -5.31 4.82
N MET A 435 -11.32 -6.13 4.28
CA MET A 435 -10.46 -5.79 3.15
C MET A 435 -11.11 -6.10 1.80
N GLU A 436 -12.25 -6.79 1.76
CA GLU A 436 -12.85 -7.24 0.51
C GLU A 436 -13.26 -6.07 -0.38
N GLN A 437 -14.10 -5.16 0.13
CA GLN A 437 -14.60 -4.03 -0.64
C GLN A 437 -13.46 -3.10 -1.10
N PRO A 438 -12.51 -2.68 -0.24
CA PRO A 438 -11.34 -1.93 -0.68
C PRO A 438 -10.52 -2.64 -1.76
N THR A 439 -10.31 -3.95 -1.64
CA THR A 439 -9.54 -4.72 -2.63
C THR A 439 -10.27 -4.80 -3.97
N ARG A 440 -11.59 -4.95 -3.98
CA ARG A 440 -12.40 -4.93 -5.22
C ARG A 440 -12.35 -3.56 -5.90
N GLU A 441 -12.54 -2.49 -5.15
CA GLU A 441 -12.46 -1.12 -5.68
C GLU A 441 -11.07 -0.84 -6.25
N TYR A 442 -10.02 -1.29 -5.55
CA TYR A 442 -8.65 -1.12 -6.02
C TYR A 442 -8.40 -1.92 -7.31
N ALA A 443 -8.84 -3.18 -7.38
CA ALA A 443 -8.72 -4.02 -8.57
C ALA A 443 -9.41 -3.43 -9.81
N VAL A 444 -10.55 -2.74 -9.63
CA VAL A 444 -11.25 -2.04 -10.72
C VAL A 444 -10.49 -0.77 -11.13
N SER A 445 -10.04 0.03 -10.16
CA SER A 445 -9.36 1.30 -10.43
C SER A 445 -7.94 1.16 -10.99
N ARG A 446 -7.30 0.01 -10.76
CA ARG A 446 -5.91 -0.31 -11.14
C ARG A 446 -5.82 -1.65 -11.87
N ALA A 447 -6.65 -1.83 -12.90
CA ALA A 447 -6.68 -3.06 -13.70
C ALA A 447 -5.34 -3.38 -14.38
N ASP A 448 -4.47 -2.37 -14.48
CA ASP A 448 -3.12 -2.43 -15.02
C ASP A 448 -2.06 -3.07 -14.10
N VAL A 449 -2.35 -3.25 -12.80
CA VAL A 449 -1.41 -3.84 -11.83
C VAL A 449 -1.82 -5.29 -11.55
N PRO A 450 -1.17 -6.30 -12.15
CA PRO A 450 -1.64 -7.69 -12.10
C PRO A 450 -1.65 -8.27 -10.68
N ALA A 451 -0.73 -7.83 -9.81
CA ALA A 451 -0.64 -8.29 -8.41
C ALA A 451 -1.90 -7.99 -7.57
N ILE A 452 -2.67 -6.94 -7.90
CA ILE A 452 -3.91 -6.63 -7.18
C ILE A 452 -4.97 -7.70 -7.44
N ARG A 453 -5.02 -8.23 -8.67
CA ARG A 453 -5.95 -9.30 -9.04
C ARG A 453 -5.59 -10.61 -8.34
N VAL A 454 -4.28 -10.85 -8.13
CA VAL A 454 -3.79 -11.99 -7.34
C VAL A 454 -4.24 -11.85 -5.88
N ALA A 455 -4.07 -10.68 -5.28
CA ALA A 455 -4.52 -10.41 -3.91
C ALA A 455 -6.04 -10.58 -3.75
N LEU A 456 -6.84 -10.18 -4.75
CA LEU A 456 -8.28 -10.41 -4.77
C LEU A 456 -8.61 -11.92 -4.83
N ALA A 457 -7.97 -12.68 -5.71
CA ALA A 457 -8.20 -14.13 -5.81
C ALA A 457 -7.86 -14.85 -4.49
N PHE A 458 -6.73 -14.49 -3.87
CA PHE A 458 -6.33 -14.99 -2.56
C PHE A 458 -7.35 -14.63 -1.47
N LEU A 459 -7.79 -13.37 -1.41
CA LEU A 459 -8.79 -12.91 -0.44
C LEU A 459 -10.11 -13.69 -0.59
N LEU A 460 -10.59 -13.86 -1.83
CA LEU A 460 -11.84 -14.59 -2.10
C LEU A 460 -11.71 -16.06 -1.67
N ALA A 461 -10.57 -16.69 -1.94
CA ALA A 461 -10.30 -18.06 -1.54
C ALA A 461 -10.25 -18.22 0.00
N GLU A 462 -9.53 -17.33 0.70
CA GLU A 462 -9.44 -17.35 2.17
C GLU A 462 -10.78 -17.03 2.86
N LEU A 463 -11.70 -16.33 2.19
CA LEU A 463 -13.08 -16.08 2.65
C LEU A 463 -14.08 -17.15 2.21
N GLU A 464 -13.61 -18.28 1.65
CA GLU A 464 -14.44 -19.40 1.17
C GLU A 464 -15.46 -19.01 0.08
N ARG A 465 -15.21 -17.93 -0.67
CA ARG A 465 -15.99 -17.52 -1.84
C ARG A 465 -15.53 -18.26 -3.10
N VAL A 466 -15.65 -19.59 -3.06
CA VAL A 466 -15.01 -20.52 -4.02
C VAL A 466 -15.34 -20.19 -5.48
N ASP A 467 -16.61 -19.95 -5.82
CA ASP A 467 -17.02 -19.65 -7.21
C ASP A 467 -16.39 -18.35 -7.74
N GLU A 468 -16.35 -17.30 -6.91
CA GLU A 468 -15.74 -16.02 -7.28
C GLU A 468 -14.22 -16.14 -7.38
N ALA A 469 -13.60 -16.88 -6.46
CA ALA A 469 -12.17 -17.16 -6.48
C ALA A 469 -11.78 -17.96 -7.74
N GLN A 470 -12.54 -19.00 -8.09
CA GLN A 470 -12.32 -19.79 -9.31
C GLN A 470 -12.42 -18.93 -10.58
N SER A 471 -13.41 -18.02 -10.65
CA SER A 471 -13.54 -17.09 -11.75
C SER A 471 -12.38 -16.07 -11.81
N ALA A 472 -11.84 -15.65 -10.66
CA ALA A 472 -10.66 -14.80 -10.64
C ALA A 472 -9.42 -15.57 -11.12
N LEU A 473 -9.24 -16.82 -10.67
CA LEU A 473 -8.10 -17.67 -11.04
C LEU A 473 -8.08 -18.07 -12.51
N SER A 474 -9.24 -18.25 -13.15
CA SER A 474 -9.34 -18.65 -14.56
C SER A 474 -8.74 -17.62 -15.54
N SER A 475 -8.48 -16.41 -15.07
CA SER A 475 -7.89 -15.34 -15.86
C SER A 475 -6.36 -15.30 -15.86
N PHE A 476 -5.70 -16.17 -15.10
CA PHE A 476 -4.25 -16.32 -15.10
C PHE A 476 -3.82 -17.43 -16.08
N ASP A 477 -3.66 -17.05 -17.33
CA ASP A 477 -3.01 -17.84 -18.37
C ASP A 477 -1.48 -17.62 -18.38
N ALA A 478 -0.76 -18.28 -19.30
CA ALA A 478 0.70 -18.17 -19.40
C ALA A 478 1.16 -16.72 -19.60
N ASP A 479 0.44 -15.93 -20.42
CA ASP A 479 0.78 -14.53 -20.68
C ASP A 479 0.54 -13.65 -19.45
N ALA A 480 -0.53 -13.91 -18.70
CA ALA A 480 -0.82 -13.22 -17.44
C ALA A 480 0.22 -13.53 -16.36
N LEU A 481 0.68 -14.78 -16.26
CA LEU A 481 1.77 -15.18 -15.37
C LEU A 481 3.09 -14.55 -15.79
N ALA A 482 3.41 -14.52 -17.09
CA ALA A 482 4.60 -13.85 -17.59
C ALA A 482 4.65 -12.35 -17.23
N ARG A 483 3.50 -11.66 -17.24
CA ARG A 483 3.39 -10.26 -16.79
C ARG A 483 3.54 -10.06 -15.27
N LEU A 484 3.40 -11.11 -14.47
CA LEU A 484 3.59 -11.09 -13.02
C LEU A 484 5.04 -11.34 -12.60
N HIS A 485 5.94 -11.71 -13.52
CA HIS A 485 7.38 -11.90 -13.27
C HIS A 485 8.12 -10.55 -13.09
N ASP A 486 7.65 -9.76 -12.14
CA ASP A 486 8.33 -8.59 -11.58
C ASP A 486 8.84 -8.90 -10.16
N ARG A 487 9.33 -7.89 -9.44
CA ARG A 487 9.80 -8.06 -8.05
C ARG A 487 8.74 -8.59 -7.07
N ASN A 488 7.45 -8.50 -7.40
CA ASN A 488 6.34 -9.01 -6.58
C ASN A 488 5.98 -10.47 -6.92
N TRP A 489 6.70 -11.10 -7.86
CA TRP A 489 6.47 -12.48 -8.26
C TRP A 489 6.45 -13.45 -7.08
N PRO A 490 7.41 -13.44 -6.12
CA PRO A 490 7.38 -14.37 -4.99
C PRO A 490 6.08 -14.28 -4.17
N ALA A 491 5.62 -13.06 -3.87
CA ALA A 491 4.37 -12.84 -3.14
C ALA A 491 3.13 -13.25 -3.96
N SER A 492 3.15 -13.02 -5.27
CA SER A 492 2.06 -13.39 -6.16
C SER A 492 1.95 -14.91 -6.30
N TRP A 493 3.08 -15.58 -6.48
CA TRP A 493 3.18 -17.04 -6.56
C TRP A 493 2.69 -17.70 -5.27
N PHE A 494 3.09 -17.19 -4.10
CA PHE A 494 2.61 -17.68 -2.80
C PHE A 494 1.10 -17.56 -2.64
N GLN A 495 0.53 -16.42 -3.01
CA GLN A 495 -0.91 -16.16 -2.93
C GLN A 495 -1.71 -17.02 -3.92
N LEU A 496 -1.22 -17.19 -5.15
CA LEU A 496 -1.84 -18.07 -6.14
C LEU A 496 -1.78 -19.54 -5.71
N ALA A 497 -0.67 -19.99 -5.11
CA ALA A 497 -0.54 -21.35 -4.59
C ALA A 497 -1.59 -21.65 -3.51
N ARG A 498 -1.78 -20.71 -2.57
CA ARG A 498 -2.82 -20.85 -1.54
C ARG A 498 -4.22 -20.88 -2.13
N ALA A 499 -4.51 -19.95 -3.04
CA ALA A 499 -5.81 -19.87 -3.70
C ALA A 499 -6.11 -21.14 -4.51
N ALA A 500 -5.13 -21.66 -5.25
CA ALA A 500 -5.26 -22.88 -6.04
C ALA A 500 -5.57 -24.10 -5.16
N LEU A 501 -4.93 -24.24 -3.99
CA LEU A 501 -5.25 -25.30 -3.03
C LEU A 501 -6.67 -25.17 -2.49
N LEU A 502 -7.06 -23.97 -2.03
CA LEU A 502 -8.37 -23.76 -1.39
C LEU A 502 -9.55 -23.95 -2.38
N VAL A 503 -9.34 -23.62 -3.66
CA VAL A 503 -10.33 -23.76 -4.72
C VAL A 503 -10.28 -25.14 -5.38
N GLY A 504 -9.15 -25.84 -5.32
CA GLY A 504 -8.91 -27.11 -6.01
C GLY A 504 -8.54 -26.95 -7.49
N ASP A 505 -7.86 -25.85 -7.86
CA ASP A 505 -7.43 -25.59 -9.25
C ASP A 505 -6.13 -26.34 -9.58
N VAL A 506 -6.27 -27.62 -9.93
CA VAL A 506 -5.17 -28.52 -10.31
C VAL A 506 -4.36 -28.00 -11.50
N ARG A 507 -5.02 -27.32 -12.45
CA ARG A 507 -4.39 -26.82 -13.67
C ARG A 507 -3.40 -25.71 -13.32
N LEU A 508 -3.86 -24.69 -12.60
CA LEU A 508 -2.99 -23.61 -12.16
C LEU A 508 -1.89 -24.13 -11.24
N ALA A 509 -2.22 -25.05 -10.32
CA ALA A 509 -1.22 -25.64 -9.42
C ALA A 509 -0.10 -26.35 -10.20
N SER A 510 -0.45 -27.14 -11.21
CA SER A 510 0.51 -27.84 -12.08
C SER A 510 1.38 -26.87 -12.87
N THR A 511 0.82 -25.75 -13.35
CA THR A 511 1.60 -24.71 -14.03
C THR A 511 2.61 -24.06 -13.09
N LEU A 512 2.18 -23.67 -11.88
CA LEU A 512 3.04 -22.99 -10.91
C LEU A 512 4.16 -23.87 -10.32
N LEU A 513 4.02 -25.20 -10.40
CA LEU A 513 5.06 -26.17 -10.03
C LEU A 513 6.19 -26.31 -11.05
N GLN A 514 6.01 -25.79 -12.27
CA GLN A 514 7.07 -25.85 -13.27
C GLN A 514 8.31 -25.05 -12.79
N PRO A 515 9.54 -25.57 -12.98
CA PRO A 515 10.75 -24.97 -12.41
C PRO A 515 10.96 -23.49 -12.75
N GLU A 516 10.55 -23.04 -13.93
CA GLU A 516 10.63 -21.65 -14.39
C GLU A 516 9.79 -20.68 -13.55
N HIS A 517 8.73 -21.16 -12.90
CA HIS A 517 7.84 -20.34 -12.09
C HIS A 517 8.27 -20.28 -10.62
N ARG A 518 9.11 -21.23 -10.15
CA ARG A 518 9.49 -21.31 -8.74
C ARG A 518 10.37 -20.10 -8.34
N PRO A 519 9.96 -19.29 -7.35
CA PRO A 519 10.80 -18.20 -6.85
C PRO A 519 12.14 -18.71 -6.30
N SER A 520 13.20 -17.94 -6.47
CA SER A 520 14.53 -18.24 -5.94
C SER A 520 14.66 -17.95 -4.43
N GLU A 521 13.78 -17.09 -3.89
CA GLU A 521 13.76 -16.70 -2.49
C GLU A 521 13.45 -17.90 -1.58
N ARG A 522 14.04 -17.92 -0.38
CA ARG A 522 13.73 -18.93 0.66
C ARG A 522 12.54 -18.50 1.52
N CYS A 523 12.39 -17.21 1.74
CA CYS A 523 11.24 -16.62 2.41
C CYS A 523 10.59 -15.60 1.48
N VAL A 524 9.26 -15.58 1.47
CA VAL A 524 8.48 -14.73 0.57
C VAL A 524 8.26 -13.38 1.22
N GLN A 525 8.76 -12.32 0.59
CA GLN A 525 8.50 -10.95 1.01
C GLN A 525 7.36 -10.30 0.21
N VAL A 526 6.59 -9.44 0.88
CA VAL A 526 5.60 -8.58 0.25
C VAL A 526 6.17 -7.18 0.13
N SER A 527 6.18 -6.68 -1.10
CA SER A 527 6.92 -5.46 -1.43
C SER A 527 8.40 -5.58 -0.99
N LEU A 528 9.12 -4.47 -0.92
CA LEU A 528 10.51 -4.45 -0.47
C LEU A 528 10.58 -4.56 1.07
N ALA A 529 10.31 -5.77 1.59
CA ALA A 529 10.30 -6.12 3.02
C ALA A 529 9.20 -5.44 3.88
N THR A 530 8.02 -5.19 3.31
CA THR A 530 6.87 -4.63 4.07
C THR A 530 6.16 -5.68 4.91
N ALA A 531 6.07 -6.92 4.43
CA ALA A 531 5.67 -8.08 5.21
C ALA A 531 6.46 -9.31 4.77
N CYS A 532 6.50 -10.35 5.60
CA CYS A 532 7.09 -11.64 5.26
C CYS A 532 6.02 -12.73 5.41
N LEU A 533 5.79 -13.50 4.34
CA LEU A 533 4.78 -14.56 4.28
C LEU A 533 5.33 -15.94 4.70
N GLY A 534 6.56 -15.95 5.22
CA GLY A 534 7.24 -17.17 5.63
C GLY A 534 7.91 -17.90 4.48
N ALA A 535 8.11 -19.20 4.65
CA ALA A 535 8.88 -20.05 3.74
C ALA A 535 8.21 -20.22 2.37
N THR A 536 9.00 -20.10 1.29
CA THR A 536 8.57 -20.40 -0.09
C THR A 536 8.07 -21.84 -0.22
N ASP A 537 8.71 -22.77 0.50
CA ASP A 537 8.35 -24.20 0.50
C ASP A 537 6.91 -24.45 1.00
N LEU A 538 6.31 -23.53 1.77
CA LEU A 538 4.90 -23.67 2.18
C LEU A 538 3.96 -23.57 0.98
N ALA A 539 4.21 -22.62 0.09
CA ALA A 539 3.43 -22.49 -1.14
C ALA A 539 3.68 -23.67 -2.09
N GLU A 540 4.90 -24.17 -2.18
CA GLU A 540 5.19 -25.40 -2.92
C GLU A 540 4.44 -26.61 -2.36
N ALA A 541 4.35 -26.73 -1.03
CA ALA A 541 3.58 -27.77 -0.36
C ALA A 541 2.08 -27.69 -0.72
N TRP A 542 1.50 -26.49 -0.73
CA TRP A 542 0.12 -26.27 -1.15
C TRP A 542 -0.12 -26.68 -2.61
N LEU A 543 0.83 -26.37 -3.50
CA LEU A 543 0.72 -26.75 -4.91
C LEU A 543 0.76 -28.28 -5.10
N TRP A 544 1.71 -28.98 -4.48
CA TRP A 544 1.78 -30.45 -4.55
C TRP A 544 0.54 -31.11 -3.94
N HIS A 545 0.03 -30.55 -2.84
CA HIS A 545 -1.22 -30.99 -2.22
C HIS A 545 -2.40 -30.81 -3.20
N ALA A 546 -2.52 -29.64 -3.83
CA ALA A 546 -3.56 -29.37 -4.81
C ALA A 546 -3.51 -30.33 -6.01
N THR A 547 -2.32 -30.77 -6.44
CA THR A 547 -2.18 -31.76 -7.52
C THR A 547 -2.38 -33.21 -7.09
N GLY A 548 -2.47 -33.48 -5.78
CA GLY A 548 -2.64 -34.82 -5.21
C GLY A 548 -1.34 -35.62 -5.01
N ASP A 549 -0.16 -35.02 -5.19
CA ASP A 549 1.11 -35.65 -4.85
C ASP A 549 1.41 -35.43 -3.36
N LEU A 550 0.79 -36.26 -2.53
CA LEU A 550 0.81 -36.09 -1.08
C LEU A 550 2.19 -36.35 -0.47
N ASP A 551 3.05 -37.16 -1.11
CA ASP A 551 4.40 -37.43 -0.63
C ASP A 551 5.35 -36.27 -0.92
N ALA A 552 5.26 -35.66 -2.10
CA ALA A 552 5.98 -34.44 -2.41
C ALA A 552 5.55 -33.30 -1.47
N ALA A 553 4.24 -33.15 -1.24
CA ALA A 553 3.70 -32.15 -0.33
C ALA A 553 4.15 -32.37 1.13
N ASP A 554 4.15 -33.61 1.64
CA ASP A 554 4.67 -33.95 2.98
C ASP A 554 6.13 -33.50 3.17
N SER A 555 6.98 -33.75 2.17
CA SER A 555 8.38 -33.30 2.17
C SER A 555 8.50 -31.77 2.24
N ARG A 556 7.71 -31.05 1.44
CA ARG A 556 7.70 -29.58 1.43
C ARG A 556 7.15 -28.98 2.73
N TYR A 557 6.09 -29.54 3.31
CA TYR A 557 5.55 -29.07 4.59
C TYR A 557 6.58 -29.19 5.73
N ARG A 558 7.37 -30.28 5.78
CA ARG A 558 8.44 -30.42 6.78
C ARG A 558 9.49 -29.32 6.62
N SER A 559 9.96 -29.10 5.40
CA SER A 559 10.94 -28.03 5.09
C SER A 559 10.40 -26.65 5.46
N ALA A 560 9.15 -26.36 5.09
CA ALA A 560 8.48 -25.11 5.43
C ALA A 560 8.37 -24.90 6.95
N ALA A 561 8.07 -25.95 7.71
CA ALA A 561 7.97 -25.88 9.16
C ALA A 561 9.32 -25.57 9.83
N GLU A 562 10.42 -26.13 9.33
CA GLU A 562 11.77 -25.83 9.81
C GLU A 562 12.14 -24.37 9.55
N VAL A 563 11.92 -23.88 8.33
CA VAL A 563 12.22 -22.49 7.96
C VAL A 563 11.34 -21.51 8.74
N ASN A 564 10.03 -21.72 8.79
CA ASN A 564 9.10 -20.85 9.52
C ASN A 564 9.40 -20.81 11.03
N ALA A 565 9.84 -21.93 11.62
CA ALA A 565 10.30 -21.95 13.00
C ALA A 565 11.59 -21.16 13.20
N ARG A 566 12.57 -21.31 12.31
CA ARG A 566 13.86 -20.60 12.39
C ARG A 566 13.70 -19.08 12.29
N ILE A 567 12.89 -18.60 11.35
CA ILE A 567 12.66 -17.16 11.15
C ILE A 567 11.59 -16.59 12.10
N GLY A 568 11.03 -17.40 13.00
CA GLY A 568 10.00 -16.92 13.92
C GLY A 568 8.68 -16.50 13.26
N ALA A 569 8.35 -16.98 12.06
CA ALA A 569 7.08 -16.71 11.38
C ALA A 569 5.94 -17.50 12.04
N ARG A 570 5.45 -17.04 13.20
CA ARG A 570 4.60 -17.84 14.09
C ARG A 570 3.24 -18.18 13.48
N SER A 571 2.61 -17.23 12.80
CA SER A 571 1.33 -17.44 12.12
C SER A 571 1.46 -18.46 10.99
N TRP A 572 2.48 -18.31 10.16
CA TRP A 572 2.75 -19.23 9.05
C TRP A 572 3.20 -20.61 9.53
N LEU A 573 3.96 -20.72 10.61
CA LEU A 573 4.29 -22.01 11.23
C LEU A 573 3.04 -22.75 11.73
N ALA A 574 2.10 -22.04 12.34
CA ALA A 574 0.83 -22.61 12.76
C ALA A 574 0.02 -23.10 11.55
N GLN A 575 -0.04 -22.30 10.47
CA GLN A 575 -0.70 -22.66 9.22
C GLN A 575 -0.06 -23.89 8.57
N THR A 576 1.29 -23.92 8.46
CA THR A 576 2.04 -25.06 7.94
C THR A 576 1.68 -26.35 8.68
N ARG A 577 1.68 -26.32 10.01
CA ARG A 577 1.35 -27.50 10.83
C ARG A 577 -0.11 -27.94 10.68
N ALA A 578 -1.03 -26.98 10.57
CA ALA A 578 -2.45 -27.28 10.37
C ALA A 578 -2.69 -27.97 9.03
N ASP A 579 -2.16 -27.41 7.95
CA ASP A 579 -2.35 -27.96 6.60
C ASP A 579 -1.59 -29.27 6.42
N HIS A 580 -0.38 -29.39 6.98
CA HIS A 580 0.38 -30.64 6.98
C HIS A 580 -0.37 -31.75 7.73
N GLY A 581 -0.93 -31.45 8.90
CA GLY A 581 -1.75 -32.40 9.64
C GLY A 581 -2.98 -32.87 8.86
N ARG A 582 -3.66 -31.96 8.13
CA ARG A 582 -4.77 -32.31 7.23
C ARG A 582 -4.32 -33.21 6.08
N LEU A 583 -3.20 -32.90 5.45
CA LEU A 583 -2.61 -33.72 4.40
C LEU A 583 -2.27 -35.14 4.88
N LEU A 584 -1.70 -35.29 6.07
CA LEU A 584 -1.36 -36.61 6.63
C LEU A 584 -2.63 -37.44 6.91
N LEU A 585 -3.72 -36.81 7.35
CA LEU A 585 -5.01 -37.49 7.50
C LEU A 585 -5.57 -37.98 6.17
N GLU A 586 -5.36 -37.21 5.10
CA GLU A 586 -5.75 -37.57 3.73
C GLU A 586 -4.88 -38.71 3.16
N ARG A 587 -3.55 -38.63 3.33
CA ARG A 587 -2.60 -39.63 2.84
C ARG A 587 -2.77 -40.98 3.53
N GLY A 588 -2.95 -40.99 4.85
CA GLY A 588 -3.27 -42.20 5.62
C GLY A 588 -2.19 -43.29 5.65
N ALA A 589 -0.91 -42.94 5.46
CA ALA A 589 0.21 -43.87 5.58
C ALA A 589 0.45 -44.30 7.05
N PRO A 590 1.20 -45.39 7.32
CA PRO A 590 1.52 -45.81 8.68
C PRO A 590 2.21 -44.70 9.49
N GLY A 591 1.62 -44.32 10.63
CA GLY A 591 2.11 -43.24 11.51
C GLY A 591 1.52 -41.85 11.22
N ASP A 592 0.86 -41.66 10.07
CA ASP A 592 0.32 -40.35 9.67
C ASP A 592 -0.75 -39.84 10.64
N ARG A 593 -1.60 -40.72 11.18
CA ARG A 593 -2.66 -40.31 12.12
C ARG A 593 -2.09 -39.74 13.42
N ASP A 594 -1.05 -40.37 13.96
CA ASP A 594 -0.41 -39.94 15.21
C ASP A 594 0.33 -38.62 15.00
N GLU A 595 1.05 -38.51 13.88
CA GLU A 595 1.77 -37.29 13.53
C GLU A 595 0.81 -36.13 13.19
N ALA A 596 -0.28 -36.40 12.46
CA ALA A 596 -1.33 -35.42 12.19
C ALA A 596 -1.94 -34.88 13.49
N ALA A 597 -2.28 -35.76 14.43
CA ALA A 597 -2.81 -35.36 15.73
C ALA A 597 -1.81 -34.48 16.50
N ARG A 598 -0.50 -34.81 16.45
CA ARG A 598 0.56 -33.99 17.03
C ARG A 598 0.64 -32.61 16.39
N LEU A 599 0.69 -32.54 15.06
CA LEU A 599 0.82 -31.29 14.31
C LEU A 599 -0.40 -30.38 14.48
N LEU A 600 -1.61 -30.92 14.41
CA LEU A 600 -2.85 -30.17 14.62
C LEU A 600 -2.93 -29.60 16.04
N LYS A 601 -2.51 -30.37 17.06
CA LYS A 601 -2.42 -29.88 18.44
C LYS A 601 -1.41 -28.73 18.57
N LEU A 602 -0.22 -28.87 17.96
CA LEU A 602 0.80 -27.82 17.96
C LEU A 602 0.32 -26.57 17.21
N ALA A 603 -0.41 -26.73 16.11
CA ALA A 603 -1.01 -25.64 15.35
C ALA A 603 -2.04 -24.88 16.20
N GLY A 604 -2.97 -25.60 16.84
CA GLY A 604 -3.98 -25.00 17.72
C GLY A 604 -3.36 -24.26 18.90
N SER A 605 -2.40 -24.88 19.62
CA SER A 605 -1.72 -24.21 20.73
C SER A 605 -0.93 -22.96 20.30
N ALA A 606 -0.32 -22.99 19.11
CA ALA A 606 0.37 -21.82 18.57
C ALA A 606 -0.61 -20.72 18.14
N ALA A 607 -1.73 -21.09 17.54
CA ALA A 607 -2.79 -20.17 17.13
C ALA A 607 -3.40 -19.47 18.35
N ASP A 608 -3.73 -20.21 19.41
CA ASP A 608 -4.24 -19.67 20.67
C ASP A 608 -3.25 -18.67 21.30
N ALA A 609 -1.94 -18.99 21.25
CA ALA A 609 -0.90 -18.17 21.85
C ALA A 609 -0.68 -16.81 21.17
N ILE A 610 -1.09 -16.65 19.91
CA ILE A 610 -1.00 -15.37 19.17
C ILE A 610 -2.38 -14.80 18.80
N GLY A 611 -3.46 -15.51 19.10
CA GLY A 611 -4.82 -15.14 18.69
C GLY A 611 -5.02 -15.21 17.17
N LEU A 612 -4.50 -16.26 16.52
CA LEU A 612 -4.67 -16.50 15.08
C LEU A 612 -6.05 -17.08 14.79
N ALA A 613 -6.99 -16.22 14.40
CA ALA A 613 -8.39 -16.59 14.23
C ALA A 613 -8.66 -17.43 12.96
N THR A 614 -7.74 -17.44 11.99
CA THR A 614 -7.90 -18.27 10.76
C THR A 614 -7.84 -19.77 11.03
N LEU A 615 -7.38 -20.18 12.22
CA LEU A 615 -7.19 -21.59 12.58
C LEU A 615 -8.11 -22.04 13.73
N GLU A 616 -9.21 -21.34 14.01
CA GLU A 616 -10.11 -21.70 15.12
C GLU A 616 -10.45 -23.21 15.14
N ALA A 617 -10.26 -23.78 16.34
CA ALA A 617 -10.37 -25.21 16.62
C ALA A 617 -11.82 -25.70 16.52
N GLY A 618 -12.27 -26.03 15.31
CA GLY A 618 -13.27 -27.09 15.15
C GLY A 618 -12.66 -28.41 15.66
N PRO A 619 -13.43 -29.29 16.33
CA PRO A 619 -12.93 -30.63 16.64
C PRO A 619 -12.44 -31.24 15.34
N ALA A 620 -11.24 -31.82 15.38
CA ALA A 620 -10.63 -32.55 14.27
C ALA A 620 -11.74 -33.16 13.44
N ALA A 621 -11.92 -32.66 12.21
CA ALA A 621 -12.88 -33.22 11.29
C ALA A 621 -12.55 -34.70 11.25
N GLU A 622 -13.38 -35.50 11.91
CA GLU A 622 -13.37 -36.93 11.75
C GLU A 622 -13.38 -37.12 10.25
N SER A 623 -12.29 -37.69 9.74
CA SER A 623 -12.22 -38.25 8.41
C SER A 623 -13.36 -39.26 8.33
N ARG A 624 -14.54 -38.76 7.94
CA ARG A 624 -15.61 -39.56 7.42
C ARG A 624 -15.24 -39.76 5.97
N ALA A 625 -14.49 -40.84 5.72
CA ALA A 625 -14.73 -41.60 4.50
C ALA A 625 -16.25 -41.79 4.42
N ALA A 626 -16.92 -41.03 3.55
CA ALA A 626 -18.37 -41.10 3.43
C ALA A 626 -18.71 -42.52 2.95
N PRO A 627 -19.46 -43.31 3.73
CA PRO A 627 -20.13 -44.46 3.15
C PRO A 627 -21.17 -43.89 2.17
N LEU A 628 -21.30 -44.48 0.99
CA LEU A 628 -22.51 -44.35 0.17
C LEU A 628 -23.70 -44.85 1.01
N VAL A 629 -24.33 -43.97 1.79
CA VAL A 629 -25.54 -44.28 2.54
C VAL A 629 -26.66 -44.38 1.50
N ARG A 630 -27.12 -45.61 1.22
CA ARG A 630 -28.35 -45.84 0.43
C ARG A 630 -29.50 -45.07 1.09
N ALA A 631 -29.91 -43.96 0.50
CA ALA A 631 -31.00 -43.16 1.02
C ALA A 631 -32.33 -43.72 0.48
N ARG A 632 -33.37 -43.79 1.32
CA ARG A 632 -34.70 -44.27 0.91
C ARG A 632 -35.72 -43.16 1.05
N PHE A 633 -36.52 -42.94 0.02
CA PHE A 633 -37.60 -41.98 0.01
C PHE A 633 -38.80 -42.60 -0.72
N ARG A 634 -39.36 -43.66 -0.12
CA ARG A 634 -40.36 -44.50 -0.79
C ARG A 634 -41.68 -44.48 -0.05
N ARG A 635 -42.78 -44.48 -0.80
CA ARG A 635 -44.12 -44.68 -0.26
C ARG A 635 -44.38 -46.16 0.01
N ASP A 636 -44.81 -46.48 1.23
CA ASP A 636 -45.29 -47.80 1.64
C ASP A 636 -46.73 -47.67 2.17
N GLY A 637 -47.71 -47.96 1.30
CA GLY A 637 -49.13 -47.83 1.60
C GLY A 637 -49.56 -46.39 1.93
N ALA A 638 -49.92 -46.16 3.20
CA ALA A 638 -50.42 -44.89 3.73
C ALA A 638 -49.31 -43.98 4.32
N VAL A 639 -48.06 -44.47 4.37
CA VAL A 639 -46.92 -43.76 4.95
C VAL A 639 -45.74 -43.71 3.97
N TRP A 640 -44.82 -42.80 4.20
CA TRP A 640 -43.53 -42.68 3.51
C TRP A 640 -42.42 -43.11 4.45
N GLU A 641 -41.56 -44.03 4.03
CA GLU A 641 -40.32 -44.37 4.72
C GLU A 641 -39.18 -43.49 4.21
N LEU A 642 -38.60 -42.70 5.12
CA LEU A 642 -37.51 -41.76 4.85
C LEU A 642 -36.26 -42.21 5.59
N ALA A 643 -35.25 -42.72 4.87
CA ALA A 643 -33.97 -43.15 5.42
C ALA A 643 -32.83 -42.27 4.87
N TYR A 644 -32.08 -41.64 5.78
CA TYR A 644 -30.94 -40.78 5.45
C TYR A 644 -30.01 -40.68 6.67
N ALA A 645 -28.68 -40.72 6.46
CA ALA A 645 -27.65 -40.64 7.53
C ALA A 645 -27.93 -41.56 8.74
N GLU A 646 -28.16 -42.85 8.48
CA GLU A 646 -28.48 -43.92 9.47
C GLU A 646 -29.80 -43.75 10.25
N ARG A 647 -30.57 -42.70 9.99
CA ARG A 647 -31.89 -42.48 10.62
C ARG A 647 -33.02 -42.79 9.66
N VAL A 648 -33.98 -43.58 10.14
CA VAL A 648 -35.22 -43.92 9.43
C VAL A 648 -36.41 -43.31 10.16
N VAL A 649 -37.26 -42.58 9.44
CA VAL A 649 -38.53 -42.07 9.96
C VAL A 649 -39.68 -42.41 9.03
N GLN A 650 -40.88 -42.50 9.58
CA GLN A 650 -42.11 -42.66 8.81
C GLN A 650 -42.98 -41.42 8.91
N LEU A 651 -43.48 -40.93 7.77
CA LEU A 651 -44.41 -39.79 7.72
C LEU A 651 -45.72 -40.17 7.02
N PRO A 652 -46.88 -39.64 7.43
CA PRO A 652 -48.14 -39.83 6.69
C PRO A 652 -48.04 -39.26 5.27
N ASP A 653 -48.71 -39.89 4.31
CA ASP A 653 -48.75 -39.39 2.94
C ASP A 653 -49.28 -37.95 2.84
N ALA A 654 -48.54 -37.14 2.09
CA ALA A 654 -48.85 -35.73 1.86
C ALA A 654 -48.43 -35.33 0.45
N ARG A 655 -49.17 -34.41 -0.16
CA ARG A 655 -48.93 -34.00 -1.56
C ARG A 655 -47.52 -33.47 -1.79
N GLY A 656 -46.93 -32.76 -0.82
CA GLY A 656 -45.55 -32.29 -0.96
C GLY A 656 -44.48 -33.39 -0.83
N LEU A 657 -44.79 -34.54 -0.20
CA LEU A 657 -43.88 -35.70 -0.20
C LEU A 657 -43.84 -36.33 -1.59
N ARG A 658 -44.99 -36.37 -2.29
CA ARG A 658 -45.06 -36.82 -3.69
C ARG A 658 -44.27 -35.88 -4.62
N ASP A 659 -44.45 -34.56 -4.46
CA ASP A 659 -43.70 -33.57 -5.25
C ASP A 659 -42.17 -33.74 -5.05
N ILE A 660 -41.72 -33.94 -3.81
CA ILE A 660 -40.30 -34.18 -3.49
C ILE A 660 -39.84 -35.53 -4.07
N GLY A 661 -40.65 -36.59 -3.97
CA GLY A 661 -40.33 -37.90 -4.54
C GLY A 661 -40.09 -37.85 -6.05
N ILE A 662 -40.90 -37.08 -6.80
CA ILE A 662 -40.70 -36.87 -8.24
C ILE A 662 -39.35 -36.19 -8.53
N LEU A 663 -38.98 -35.19 -7.73
CA LEU A 663 -37.71 -34.48 -7.88
C LEU A 663 -36.51 -35.36 -7.54
N LEU A 664 -36.61 -36.18 -6.49
CA LEU A 664 -35.56 -37.12 -6.08
C LEU A 664 -35.37 -38.26 -7.09
N ALA A 665 -36.43 -38.69 -7.79
CA ALA A 665 -36.35 -39.70 -8.84
C ALA A 665 -35.70 -39.18 -10.14
N ARG A 666 -35.56 -37.85 -10.29
CA ARG A 666 -34.98 -37.19 -11.47
C ARG A 666 -33.90 -36.17 -11.07
N PRO A 667 -32.79 -36.60 -10.43
CA PRO A 667 -31.76 -35.69 -9.97
C PRO A 667 -31.16 -34.88 -11.14
N GLY A 668 -30.97 -33.58 -10.93
CA GLY A 668 -30.46 -32.64 -11.93
C GLY A 668 -31.46 -32.20 -13.02
N GLN A 669 -32.61 -32.86 -13.18
CA GLN A 669 -33.59 -32.53 -14.22
C GLN A 669 -34.59 -31.48 -13.72
N ALA A 670 -34.88 -30.49 -14.58
CA ALA A 670 -35.87 -29.45 -14.31
C ALA A 670 -37.30 -29.98 -14.57
N VAL A 671 -38.16 -29.98 -13.55
CA VAL A 671 -39.57 -30.42 -13.62
C VAL A 671 -40.51 -29.21 -13.56
N SER A 672 -41.47 -29.12 -14.47
CA SER A 672 -42.37 -27.96 -14.54
C SER A 672 -43.35 -27.94 -13.35
N VAL A 673 -43.64 -26.74 -12.80
CA VAL A 673 -44.68 -26.61 -11.76
C VAL A 673 -46.08 -27.00 -12.23
N LEU A 674 -46.34 -27.03 -13.54
CA LEU A 674 -47.58 -27.52 -14.11
C LEU A 674 -47.65 -29.05 -14.10
N GLU A 675 -46.51 -29.73 -14.26
CA GLU A 675 -46.39 -31.19 -14.16
C GLU A 675 -46.65 -31.66 -12.71
N LEU A 676 -46.05 -30.97 -11.73
CA LEU A 676 -46.28 -31.23 -10.29
C LEU A 676 -47.71 -30.90 -9.82
N ILE A 677 -48.49 -30.18 -10.64
CA ILE A 677 -49.92 -29.93 -10.40
C ILE A 677 -50.79 -30.96 -11.13
N GLY A 678 -50.37 -31.38 -12.32
CA GLY A 678 -51.10 -32.24 -13.24
C GLY A 678 -51.05 -33.74 -12.96
N ASP A 679 -50.12 -34.22 -12.11
CA ASP A 679 -50.02 -35.64 -11.77
C ASP A 679 -51.04 -36.07 -10.70
N ALA A 680 -52.31 -36.05 -11.10
CA ALA A 680 -53.41 -36.73 -10.45
C ALA A 680 -53.81 -37.94 -11.32
N GLY A 681 -53.17 -39.09 -11.09
CA GLY A 681 -53.78 -40.36 -11.47
C GLY A 681 -55.09 -40.57 -10.72
N GLY A 682 -56.23 -40.36 -11.41
CA GLY A 682 -57.53 -40.90 -11.03
C GLY A 682 -58.74 -39.93 -11.06
N ALA A 683 -59.54 -40.06 -12.14
CA ALA A 683 -60.95 -39.64 -12.32
C ALA A 683 -61.29 -38.16 -12.61
N ALA A 684 -61.86 -37.92 -13.81
CA ALA A 684 -62.53 -36.69 -14.26
C ALA A 684 -63.95 -36.54 -13.63
N PRO A 685 -64.59 -35.35 -13.62
CA PRO A 685 -65.24 -34.82 -14.84
C PRO A 685 -65.34 -33.27 -15.02
N ASN A 686 -65.31 -32.88 -16.30
CA ASN A 686 -66.06 -31.81 -17.00
C ASN A 686 -66.09 -30.35 -16.50
N ALA A 687 -65.53 -29.44 -17.32
CA ALA A 687 -66.23 -28.25 -17.82
C ALA A 687 -65.68 -27.82 -19.19
N ARG A 688 -66.57 -27.73 -20.19
CA ARG A 688 -66.32 -27.41 -21.61
C ARG A 688 -66.22 -25.90 -21.86
N GLY A 689 -65.38 -25.49 -22.81
CA GLY A 689 -65.74 -24.48 -23.83
C GLY A 689 -64.80 -23.28 -24.04
N ALA A 690 -63.89 -23.36 -25.02
CA ALA A 690 -63.52 -22.34 -26.04
C ALA A 690 -62.27 -22.81 -26.84
N PRO A 691 -62.13 -22.44 -28.13
CA PRO A 691 -61.78 -23.38 -29.20
C PRO A 691 -60.29 -23.56 -29.49
N ALA A 692 -59.98 -24.74 -30.05
CA ALA A 692 -58.71 -25.08 -30.68
C ALA A 692 -58.44 -24.20 -31.91
N LEU A 693 -57.62 -23.16 -31.73
CA LEU A 693 -56.86 -22.40 -32.72
C LEU A 693 -55.49 -22.16 -32.05
N ASP A 694 -54.32 -22.55 -32.55
CA ASP A 694 -53.93 -23.28 -33.75
C ASP A 694 -52.64 -24.04 -33.35
N GLU A 695 -52.76 -25.33 -33.02
CA GLU A 695 -51.65 -26.17 -32.50
C GLU A 695 -50.49 -26.28 -33.52
N ARG A 696 -50.76 -25.97 -34.79
CA ARG A 696 -49.78 -25.97 -35.87
C ARG A 696 -48.99 -24.67 -35.89
N ALA A 697 -49.65 -23.51 -35.80
CA ALA A 697 -49.00 -22.21 -35.67
C ALA A 697 -48.08 -22.14 -34.44
N ARG A 698 -48.51 -22.69 -33.29
CA ARG A 698 -47.65 -22.76 -32.08
C ARG A 698 -46.40 -23.62 -32.26
N ARG A 699 -46.51 -24.70 -33.04
CA ARG A 699 -45.36 -25.58 -33.34
C ARG A 699 -44.40 -24.94 -34.32
N GLU A 700 -44.89 -24.15 -35.28
CA GLU A 700 -44.05 -23.41 -36.24
C GLU A 700 -43.32 -22.24 -35.55
N ILE A 701 -44.01 -21.46 -34.72
CA ILE A 701 -43.41 -20.42 -33.87
C ILE A 701 -42.36 -21.02 -32.93
N GLY A 702 -42.67 -22.15 -32.30
CA GLY A 702 -41.72 -22.83 -31.41
C GLY A 702 -40.49 -23.38 -32.13
N ARG A 703 -40.58 -23.70 -33.44
CA ARG A 703 -39.41 -24.06 -34.25
C ARG A 703 -38.58 -22.83 -34.59
N GLU A 704 -39.22 -21.72 -34.93
CA GLU A 704 -38.52 -20.49 -35.30
C GLU A 704 -37.76 -19.88 -34.10
N LEU A 705 -38.35 -19.93 -32.90
CA LEU A 705 -37.65 -19.49 -31.69
C LEU A 705 -36.41 -20.35 -31.38
N ARG A 706 -36.48 -21.67 -31.61
CA ARG A 706 -35.32 -22.56 -31.45
C ARG A 706 -34.25 -22.29 -32.50
N ARG A 707 -34.64 -22.03 -33.75
CA ARG A 707 -33.70 -21.65 -34.81
C ARG A 707 -32.94 -20.38 -34.44
N LEU A 708 -33.64 -19.37 -33.90
CA LEU A 708 -33.00 -18.13 -33.44
C LEU A 708 -32.07 -18.35 -32.23
N ASP A 709 -32.42 -19.25 -31.30
CA ASP A 709 -31.55 -19.62 -30.18
C ASP A 709 -30.26 -20.31 -30.66
N ASP A 710 -30.37 -21.22 -31.63
CA ASP A 710 -29.22 -21.94 -32.19
C ASP A 710 -28.30 -20.99 -32.98
N GLU A 711 -28.87 -20.09 -33.80
CA GLU A 711 -28.11 -19.07 -34.56
C GLU A 711 -27.46 -18.02 -33.64
N GLU A 712 -28.09 -17.66 -32.52
CA GLU A 712 -27.50 -16.77 -31.50
C GLU A 712 -26.26 -17.42 -30.88
N ALA A 713 -26.35 -18.71 -30.51
CA ALA A 713 -25.23 -19.45 -29.92
C ALA A 713 -24.04 -19.62 -30.90
N GLU A 714 -24.33 -19.83 -32.20
CA GLU A 714 -23.28 -19.90 -33.24
C GLU A 714 -22.59 -18.55 -33.46
N ALA A 715 -23.35 -17.44 -33.46
CA ALA A 715 -22.78 -16.09 -33.59
C ALA A 715 -21.91 -15.69 -32.38
N GLU A 716 -22.31 -16.09 -31.17
CA GLU A 716 -21.51 -15.88 -29.95
C GLU A 716 -20.22 -16.70 -29.95
N ALA A 717 -20.28 -17.96 -30.42
CA ALA A 717 -19.11 -18.82 -30.58
C ALA A 717 -18.13 -18.29 -31.63
N ALA A 718 -18.62 -17.61 -32.67
CA ALA A 718 -17.79 -16.93 -33.68
C ALA A 718 -17.28 -15.53 -33.24
N GLY A 719 -17.73 -15.02 -32.08
CA GLY A 719 -17.33 -13.72 -31.55
C GLY A 719 -18.05 -12.52 -32.17
N ASP A 720 -19.08 -12.72 -33.01
CA ASP A 720 -19.87 -11.65 -33.63
C ASP A 720 -21.00 -11.18 -32.69
N ARG A 721 -20.61 -10.34 -31.73
CA ARG A 721 -21.51 -9.85 -30.66
C ARG A 721 -22.63 -8.95 -31.18
N GLU A 722 -22.42 -8.25 -32.29
CA GLU A 722 -23.41 -7.35 -32.86
C GLU A 722 -24.54 -8.16 -33.53
N HIS A 723 -24.18 -9.24 -34.23
CA HIS A 723 -25.15 -10.16 -34.82
C HIS A 723 -25.96 -10.92 -33.76
N ALA A 724 -25.31 -11.41 -32.71
CA ALA A 724 -25.99 -12.09 -31.60
C ALA A 724 -27.00 -11.17 -30.90
N ALA A 725 -26.69 -9.89 -30.72
CA ALA A 725 -27.61 -8.92 -30.14
C ALA A 725 -28.86 -8.68 -31.02
N VAL A 726 -28.69 -8.66 -32.35
CA VAL A 726 -29.81 -8.54 -33.30
C VAL A 726 -30.73 -9.77 -33.25
N LEU A 727 -30.17 -10.98 -33.23
CA LEU A 727 -30.93 -12.23 -33.12
C LEU A 727 -31.72 -12.31 -31.80
N ARG A 728 -31.11 -11.88 -30.70
CA ARG A 728 -31.74 -11.82 -29.38
C ARG A 728 -32.95 -10.88 -29.35
N GLU A 729 -32.84 -9.73 -30.01
CA GLU A 729 -33.93 -8.76 -30.11
C GLU A 729 -35.05 -9.24 -31.05
N GLN A 730 -34.71 -9.89 -32.16
CA GLN A 730 -35.69 -10.51 -33.06
C GLN A 730 -36.51 -11.59 -32.34
N ARG A 731 -35.85 -12.43 -31.54
CA ARG A 731 -36.50 -13.44 -30.70
C ARG A 731 -37.47 -12.81 -29.70
N ARG A 732 -37.05 -11.74 -29.03
CA ARG A 732 -37.91 -10.98 -28.08
C ARG A 732 -39.16 -10.44 -28.76
N ILE A 733 -39.00 -9.83 -29.94
CA ILE A 733 -40.12 -9.26 -30.71
C ILE A 733 -41.10 -10.35 -31.17
N LEU A 734 -40.61 -11.48 -31.66
CA LEU A 734 -41.46 -12.60 -32.09
C LEU A 734 -42.25 -13.18 -30.91
N ALA A 735 -41.62 -13.35 -29.75
CA ALA A 735 -42.28 -13.80 -28.54
C ALA A 735 -43.40 -12.84 -28.08
N GLU A 736 -43.15 -11.52 -28.15
CA GLU A 736 -44.12 -10.49 -27.78
C GLU A 736 -45.28 -10.34 -28.78
N ALA A 737 -45.04 -10.59 -30.07
CA ALA A 737 -46.07 -10.59 -31.10
C ALA A 737 -47.02 -11.78 -30.93
N VAL A 738 -46.49 -12.96 -30.63
CA VAL A 738 -47.27 -14.18 -30.36
C VAL A 738 -48.15 -14.02 -29.12
N ALA A 739 -47.66 -13.30 -28.11
CA ALA A 739 -48.44 -12.95 -26.93
C ALA A 739 -49.60 -11.98 -27.23
N ARG A 740 -49.49 -11.15 -28.27
CA ARG A 740 -50.50 -10.16 -28.67
C ARG A 740 -51.62 -10.76 -29.52
N ASP A 741 -51.30 -11.65 -30.46
CA ASP A 741 -52.25 -12.21 -31.43
C ASP A 741 -53.19 -13.28 -30.86
N LEU A 742 -52.90 -13.81 -29.66
CA LEU A 742 -53.80 -14.73 -28.94
C LEU A 742 -55.02 -14.03 -28.28
N GLY A 743 -55.27 -12.76 -28.59
CA GLY A 743 -56.58 -12.12 -28.40
C GLY A 743 -57.04 -11.88 -26.96
N LEU A 744 -56.18 -11.29 -26.11
CA LEU A 744 -56.55 -10.87 -24.75
C LEU A 744 -56.47 -9.33 -24.60
N GLY A 745 -57.38 -8.62 -25.27
CA GLY A 745 -57.49 -7.16 -25.19
C GLY A 745 -58.55 -6.70 -24.17
N GLY A 746 -58.16 -5.90 -23.17
CA GLY A 746 -59.11 -5.03 -22.46
C GLY A 746 -58.83 -4.70 -20.98
N ARG A 747 -57.92 -3.75 -20.73
CA ARG A 747 -57.80 -2.88 -19.53
C ARG A 747 -57.75 -3.53 -18.11
N ALA A 748 -56.52 -3.76 -17.68
CA ALA A 748 -55.91 -3.37 -16.41
C ALA A 748 -56.73 -3.50 -15.10
N ARG A 749 -56.51 -4.62 -14.39
CA ARG A 749 -56.01 -4.65 -13.01
C ARG A 749 -55.13 -5.90 -12.82
N ARG A 750 -53.92 -5.70 -12.28
CA ARG A 750 -52.92 -6.72 -11.93
C ARG A 750 -53.57 -7.89 -11.17
N LEU A 751 -53.49 -9.12 -11.67
CA LEU A 751 -53.45 -10.37 -10.87
C LEU A 751 -53.26 -11.63 -11.75
N GLY A 752 -52.16 -12.35 -11.56
CA GLY A 752 -52.16 -13.82 -11.49
C GLY A 752 -52.19 -14.65 -12.79
N ASP A 753 -51.07 -14.65 -13.51
CA ASP A 753 -50.67 -15.72 -14.44
C ASP A 753 -50.93 -17.12 -13.80
N PRO A 754 -51.64 -18.05 -14.47
CA PRO A 754 -51.82 -19.43 -14.01
C PRO A 754 -50.51 -20.12 -13.60
N VAL A 755 -49.40 -19.81 -14.27
CA VAL A 755 -48.06 -20.32 -13.96
C VAL A 755 -47.51 -19.72 -12.67
N GLU A 756 -47.76 -18.42 -12.41
CA GLU A 756 -47.40 -17.81 -11.13
C GLU A 756 -48.22 -18.36 -9.96
N ARG A 757 -49.50 -18.65 -10.17
CA ARG A 757 -50.33 -19.35 -9.17
C ARG A 757 -49.83 -20.76 -8.92
N ALA A 758 -49.45 -21.49 -9.97
CA ALA A 758 -48.85 -22.81 -9.87
C ALA A 758 -47.52 -22.77 -9.10
N ARG A 759 -46.62 -21.87 -9.48
CA ARG A 759 -45.31 -21.64 -8.85
C ARG A 759 -45.44 -21.35 -7.36
N LYS A 760 -46.30 -20.40 -6.97
CA LYS A 760 -46.52 -20.06 -5.55
C LYS A 760 -47.06 -21.24 -4.76
N THR A 761 -48.00 -22.00 -5.33
CA THR A 761 -48.63 -23.14 -4.67
C THR A 761 -47.66 -24.30 -4.47
N VAL A 762 -46.88 -24.66 -5.49
CA VAL A 762 -45.89 -25.74 -5.44
C VAL A 762 -44.73 -25.36 -4.52
N SER A 763 -44.17 -24.17 -4.66
CA SER A 763 -43.02 -23.72 -3.85
C SER A 763 -43.37 -23.66 -2.36
N THR A 764 -44.56 -23.16 -2.01
CA THR A 764 -45.01 -23.10 -0.61
C THR A 764 -45.24 -24.51 -0.04
N ARG A 765 -45.76 -25.43 -0.85
CA ARG A 765 -46.03 -26.82 -0.46
C ARG A 765 -44.74 -27.62 -0.24
N ILE A 766 -43.76 -27.50 -1.15
CA ILE A 766 -42.45 -28.13 -1.02
C ILE A 766 -41.74 -27.61 0.24
N ARG A 767 -41.65 -26.28 0.43
CA ARG A 767 -41.01 -25.70 1.62
C ARG A 767 -41.67 -26.11 2.94
N ARG A 768 -43.01 -26.14 2.99
CA ARG A 768 -43.75 -26.61 4.17
C ARG A 768 -43.46 -28.08 4.46
N THR A 769 -43.33 -28.90 3.42
CA THR A 769 -43.03 -30.32 3.55
C THR A 769 -41.60 -30.55 4.01
N ILE A 770 -40.62 -29.84 3.46
CA ILE A 770 -39.22 -29.87 3.93
C ILE A 770 -39.14 -29.48 5.40
N ALA A 771 -39.87 -28.44 5.84
CA ALA A 771 -39.93 -28.07 7.25
C ALA A 771 -40.60 -29.14 8.14
N ALA A 772 -41.60 -29.87 7.62
CA ALA A 772 -42.21 -30.99 8.32
C ALA A 772 -41.26 -32.19 8.43
N ILE A 773 -40.54 -32.52 7.36
CA ILE A 773 -39.48 -33.51 7.36
C ILE A 773 -38.40 -33.10 8.37
N GLY A 774 -37.95 -31.85 8.37
CA GLY A 774 -36.91 -31.38 9.29
C GLY A 774 -37.26 -31.49 10.78
N ARG A 775 -38.55 -31.50 11.16
CA ARG A 775 -38.97 -31.78 12.55
C ARG A 775 -38.83 -33.25 12.95
N ALA A 776 -39.05 -34.17 12.00
CA ALA A 776 -38.96 -35.61 12.25
C ALA A 776 -37.55 -36.17 11.95
N HIS A 777 -36.89 -35.63 10.92
CA HIS A 777 -35.57 -36.00 10.41
C HIS A 777 -34.77 -34.73 10.08
N PRO A 778 -34.09 -34.13 11.07
CA PRO A 778 -33.41 -32.83 10.91
C PRO A 778 -32.30 -32.82 9.84
N GLU A 779 -31.61 -33.94 9.64
CA GLU A 779 -30.54 -34.08 8.65
C GLU A 779 -31.10 -34.11 7.24
N LEU A 780 -32.15 -34.92 7.01
CA LEU A 780 -32.85 -34.96 5.73
C LEU A 780 -33.52 -33.62 5.40
N GLY A 781 -34.11 -32.95 6.41
CA GLY A 781 -34.70 -31.63 6.22
C GLY A 781 -33.67 -30.57 5.79
N ARG A 782 -32.48 -30.56 6.41
CA ARG A 782 -31.38 -29.65 6.00
C ARG A 782 -30.87 -29.96 4.60
N HIS A 783 -30.73 -31.23 4.28
CA HIS A 783 -30.32 -31.68 2.94
C HIS A 783 -31.29 -31.19 1.85
N LEU A 784 -32.58 -31.53 1.97
CA LEU A 784 -33.59 -31.15 0.98
C LEU A 784 -33.76 -29.63 0.87
N ALA A 785 -33.59 -28.88 1.96
CA ALA A 785 -33.66 -27.42 1.93
C ALA A 785 -32.53 -26.77 1.12
N ARG A 786 -31.34 -27.38 1.13
CA ARG A 786 -30.16 -26.90 0.38
C ARG A 786 -30.14 -27.38 -1.06
N SER A 787 -30.79 -28.51 -1.35
CA SER A 787 -30.67 -29.20 -2.63
C SER A 787 -31.91 -29.12 -3.51
N ILE A 788 -33.02 -28.49 -3.09
CA ILE A 788 -34.21 -28.32 -3.93
C ILE A 788 -34.41 -26.85 -4.29
N ASP A 789 -34.25 -26.55 -5.58
CA ASP A 789 -34.56 -25.25 -6.15
C ASP A 789 -36.05 -25.16 -6.49
N THR A 790 -36.73 -24.12 -5.99
CA THR A 790 -38.14 -23.86 -6.32
C THR A 790 -38.28 -22.63 -7.22
N GLY A 791 -38.72 -22.83 -8.47
CA GLY A 791 -39.05 -21.79 -9.43
C GLY A 791 -40.23 -22.19 -10.31
N THR A 792 -40.38 -21.62 -11.50
CA THR A 792 -41.31 -22.13 -12.52
C THR A 792 -40.94 -23.56 -12.97
N TRP A 793 -39.67 -23.90 -12.78
CA TRP A 793 -39.12 -25.23 -12.87
C TRP A 793 -38.49 -25.56 -11.51
N CYS A 794 -38.82 -26.73 -10.97
CA CYS A 794 -38.25 -27.25 -9.73
C CYS A 794 -37.21 -28.31 -10.07
N ALA A 795 -36.09 -28.33 -9.34
CA ALA A 795 -35.04 -29.32 -9.55
C ALA A 795 -34.40 -29.73 -8.22
N TYR A 796 -33.99 -30.99 -8.12
CA TYR A 796 -33.15 -31.48 -7.03
C TYR A 796 -31.69 -31.56 -7.49
N ARG A 797 -30.82 -30.76 -6.86
CA ARG A 797 -29.40 -30.57 -7.17
C ARG A 797 -28.58 -30.68 -5.87
N PRO A 798 -28.19 -31.89 -5.45
CA PRO A 798 -27.37 -32.05 -4.26
C PRO A 798 -25.90 -31.70 -4.54
N ALA A 799 -25.19 -31.23 -3.51
CA ALA A 799 -23.75 -30.94 -3.60
C ALA A 799 -22.91 -32.22 -3.80
N GLU A 800 -23.39 -33.35 -3.30
CA GLU A 800 -22.82 -34.68 -3.51
C GLU A 800 -23.89 -35.64 -4.10
N PRO A 801 -23.54 -36.55 -5.03
CA PRO A 801 -24.48 -37.52 -5.57
C PRO A 801 -25.03 -38.46 -4.48
N ILE A 802 -26.35 -38.58 -4.36
CA ILE A 802 -27.02 -39.52 -3.44
C ILE A 802 -27.83 -40.51 -4.26
N ASP A 803 -27.61 -41.80 -4.00
CA ASP A 803 -28.41 -42.89 -4.55
C ASP A 803 -29.72 -43.02 -3.75
N TRP A 804 -30.82 -42.55 -4.32
CA TRP A 804 -32.16 -42.60 -3.73
C TRP A 804 -32.94 -43.81 -4.22
N GLN A 805 -33.46 -44.60 -3.30
CA GLN A 805 -34.54 -45.54 -3.57
C GLN A 805 -35.88 -44.80 -3.40
N THR A 806 -36.41 -44.23 -4.49
CA THR A 806 -37.69 -43.51 -4.55
C THR A 806 -38.87 -44.38 -4.94
#